data_AF-A0A2V8EEF3-F1
#
_entry.id   AF-A0A2V8EEF3-F1
#
_cell.length_a   1.000
_cell.length_b   1.000
_cell.length_c   1.000
_cell.angle_alpha   90.00
_cell.angle_beta   90.00
_cell.angle_gamma   90.00
#
_symmetry.space_group_name_H-M   'P 1'
#
loop_
_entity.id
_entity.type
_entity.pdbx_description
1 polymer ?
#
loop_
_entity_poly.entity_id
_entity_poly.type
_entity_poly.pdbx_seq_one_letter_code
_entity_poly.pdbx_strand_id
1 'polypeptide(L)'
;MPRVAQRFELHSGTRCRTLHRCDVRLAPSTTCRLLFRNGLFHSRNRSRRQVSLEFVANVLQLAVGHLLQSPSDKLARKLLHTCPARRMNTAVCFAHSFARRAFAVGLLVTTAVVVTPAADRASGKAGGVLTIAQTSEPKTFNPVMAADQGTRDVLSVISSDLVHINRLTLKTELALAKNCVMSADGRHYTLTLRDGLRFSDGVAITADDVVFSFKVYLDERVNSPQRDVLIVDGKPIAVTRLSPLSVRVDLPEPYAPGDRLFDSIWILPKHTLEKAFVEGRFPQAWTVGTAVDDLVSSGPFRIKQYLPGQRLILERNPHYWKRDEAGQPLPYLDRLDVAFVADQNAMLLRLMSHEISAASRLRPEEFARLEQTPTLSARDAGAGLEYNFLFFNWSAPAPQGAWFRTLKFRQAVARAIDRESIVKLVYQGRGSSLSSQVTDGNRRWRADSVAEYAYDPRRAEAMLREAGFRRNGAGPMLDPDGRPVEFSLMVSATNQARRKMATLIQDDLAQIGIKVRLQPTEFGVMTDAVLKTRKFDSALWGIVSGDADPNSEMNVWTSGGTLHVWNLKSSGAAQPVEPWQAEVDHLMSVQMTATNAAARKLAYDKVQQLVTANVPVVFLASPHVLAVGDRDLGNFEPAVTDPVLLWNADRLFWQHRKS
;
A
#
# COMPACT_ATOMS: atom_id res chain seq x y z
N MET A 1 -39.48 -6.28 -21.80
CA MET A 1 -40.74 -6.94 -21.37
C MET A 1 -41.06 -8.06 -22.35
N PRO A 2 -41.92 -9.04 -22.01
CA PRO A 2 -42.40 -9.46 -20.69
C PRO A 2 -41.45 -10.55 -20.11
N ARG A 3 -41.36 -10.90 -18.81
CA ARG A 3 -42.33 -11.09 -17.71
C ARG A 3 -43.33 -12.25 -17.91
N VAL A 4 -42.91 -13.44 -17.46
CA VAL A 4 -43.82 -14.47 -16.92
C VAL A 4 -43.35 -14.77 -15.50
N ALA A 5 -44.29 -14.97 -14.58
CA ALA A 5 -44.02 -15.39 -13.21
C ALA A 5 -44.69 -16.74 -12.96
N GLN A 6 -44.08 -17.58 -12.12
CA GLN A 6 -44.74 -18.75 -11.54
C GLN A 6 -44.61 -18.73 -10.03
N ARG A 7 -45.75 -18.96 -9.38
CA ARG A 7 -45.93 -19.15 -7.94
C ARG A 7 -47.01 -20.21 -7.84
N PHE A 8 -46.71 -21.34 -7.19
CA PHE A 8 -47.70 -22.36 -6.90
C PHE A 8 -47.50 -22.89 -5.48
N GLU A 9 -48.53 -23.55 -4.96
CA GLU A 9 -48.88 -23.46 -3.55
C GLU A 9 -48.57 -24.72 -2.73
N LEU A 10 -48.79 -24.55 -1.43
CA LEU A 10 -48.69 -25.56 -0.38
C LEU A 10 -49.50 -26.85 -0.69
N HIS A 11 -49.07 -27.94 -0.07
CA HIS A 11 -49.99 -29.00 0.34
C HIS A 11 -49.98 -29.14 1.86
N SER A 12 -51.15 -29.37 2.44
CA SER A 12 -51.42 -29.33 3.87
C SER A 12 -51.55 -30.73 4.48
N GLY A 13 -50.97 -30.93 5.66
CA GLY A 13 -50.98 -32.20 6.40
C GLY A 13 -51.18 -32.00 7.90
N THR A 14 -52.44 -31.93 8.32
CA THR A 14 -52.92 -31.83 9.71
C THR A 14 -52.66 -33.13 10.53
N ARG A 15 -52.71 -33.20 11.87
CA ARG A 15 -53.21 -32.30 12.95
C ARG A 15 -52.72 -32.77 14.35
N CYS A 16 -52.74 -31.85 15.34
CA CYS A 16 -52.92 -32.12 16.80
C CYS A 16 -51.81 -32.91 17.56
N ARG A 17 -51.65 -32.78 18.89
CA ARG A 17 -52.46 -32.09 19.92
C ARG A 17 -51.57 -31.44 21.02
N THR A 18 -52.17 -30.43 21.66
CA THR A 18 -51.90 -29.81 22.98
C THR A 18 -51.59 -30.79 24.13
N LEU A 19 -51.16 -30.38 25.34
CA LEU A 19 -51.09 -29.05 26.01
C LEU A 19 -49.60 -28.56 26.12
N HIS A 20 -49.06 -27.72 27.04
CA HIS A 20 -49.52 -27.06 28.28
C HIS A 20 -48.71 -25.76 28.58
N ARG A 21 -49.09 -25.03 29.65
CA ARG A 21 -48.39 -23.84 30.20
C ARG A 21 -47.64 -24.15 31.51
N CYS A 22 -46.64 -23.33 31.85
CA CYS A 22 -46.38 -22.91 33.23
C CYS A 22 -45.73 -21.51 33.24
N ASP A 23 -46.44 -20.51 33.77
CA ASP A 23 -45.89 -19.19 34.11
C ASP A 23 -45.54 -19.16 35.61
N VAL A 24 -44.33 -18.71 35.98
CA VAL A 24 -44.03 -18.27 37.36
C VAL A 24 -43.09 -17.06 37.30
N ARG A 25 -43.56 -15.92 37.82
CA ARG A 25 -42.68 -14.83 38.29
C ARG A 25 -42.41 -15.04 39.78
N LEU A 26 -41.19 -14.80 40.26
CA LEU A 26 -40.91 -14.22 41.58
C LEU A 26 -39.41 -13.89 41.76
N ALA A 27 -39.14 -12.93 42.65
CA ALA A 27 -37.83 -12.49 43.13
C ALA A 27 -38.07 -11.74 44.48
N PRO A 28 -37.06 -11.32 45.28
CA PRO A 28 -35.60 -11.47 45.15
C PRO A 28 -34.94 -12.02 46.47
N SER A 29 -33.64 -11.75 46.66
CA SER A 29 -32.91 -11.75 47.96
C SER A 29 -32.48 -13.15 48.53
N THR A 30 -31.51 -13.32 49.46
CA THR A 30 -30.56 -12.40 50.15
C THR A 30 -29.17 -13.06 50.38
N THR A 31 -28.13 -12.24 50.43
CA THR A 31 -26.70 -12.47 50.79
C THR A 31 -26.42 -13.03 52.20
N CYS A 32 -25.36 -13.86 52.34
CA CYS A 32 -24.57 -14.06 53.58
C CYS A 32 -23.25 -14.83 53.29
N ARG A 33 -22.11 -14.71 54.00
CA ARG A 33 -21.49 -13.59 54.78
C ARG A 33 -20.07 -13.99 55.23
N LEU A 34 -19.11 -13.06 55.20
CA LEU A 34 -17.87 -12.91 56.04
C LEU A 34 -16.98 -11.87 55.31
N LEU A 35 -16.66 -10.65 55.80
CA LEU A 35 -16.13 -10.16 57.09
C LEU A 35 -14.72 -10.73 57.38
N PHE A 36 -13.67 -9.95 57.67
CA PHE A 36 -13.52 -8.59 58.25
C PHE A 36 -12.36 -7.79 57.57
N ARG A 37 -12.05 -6.50 57.82
CA ARG A 37 -12.53 -5.46 58.77
C ARG A 37 -12.35 -4.04 58.17
N ASN A 38 -13.05 -3.03 58.68
CA ASN A 38 -12.87 -1.61 58.34
C ASN A 38 -11.71 -0.94 59.10
N GLY A 39 -11.21 0.20 58.57
CA GLY A 39 -10.26 1.10 59.25
C GLY A 39 -10.14 2.48 58.59
N LEU A 40 -11.06 3.40 58.88
CA LEU A 40 -10.96 4.82 58.52
C LEU A 40 -10.07 5.57 59.52
N PHE A 41 -9.12 6.39 59.06
CA PHE A 41 -8.58 7.52 59.86
C PHE A 41 -8.10 8.68 58.97
N HIS A 42 -7.82 9.82 59.62
CA HIS A 42 -7.73 11.15 59.02
C HIS A 42 -6.46 11.49 58.22
N SER A 43 -6.65 12.52 57.39
CA SER A 43 -5.67 13.35 56.66
C SER A 43 -4.23 13.46 57.21
N ARG A 44 -3.26 13.48 56.27
CA ARG A 44 -2.44 14.69 55.99
C ARG A 44 -1.48 14.52 54.80
N ASN A 45 -1.76 15.27 53.73
CA ASN A 45 -0.85 15.96 52.82
C ASN A 45 0.68 15.67 52.92
N ARG A 46 1.27 14.95 51.93
CA ARG A 46 2.66 15.20 51.44
C ARG A 46 3.00 14.52 50.10
N SER A 47 3.56 15.32 49.18
CA SER A 47 4.55 14.99 48.12
C SER A 47 4.43 13.69 47.28
N ARG A 48 3.77 13.76 46.11
CA ARG A 48 4.18 12.97 44.91
C ARG A 48 5.39 13.61 44.22
N ARG A 49 6.61 13.40 44.75
CA ARG A 49 7.88 13.85 44.13
C ARG A 49 9.08 12.91 44.47
N GLN A 50 8.91 11.59 44.34
CA GLN A 50 10.01 10.65 44.63
C GLN A 50 10.03 9.33 43.83
N VAL A 51 9.18 9.16 42.80
CA VAL A 51 9.11 7.92 41.99
C VAL A 51 9.58 8.15 40.54
N SER A 52 10.00 9.37 40.19
CA SER A 52 10.32 9.80 38.82
C SER A 52 11.80 10.12 38.58
N LEU A 53 12.71 9.63 39.44
CA LEU A 53 14.16 9.89 39.35
C LEU A 53 14.98 8.62 39.15
N GLU A 54 14.62 7.50 39.78
CA GLU A 54 15.32 6.21 39.60
C GLU A 54 15.16 5.64 38.18
N PHE A 55 14.01 5.88 37.54
CA PHE A 55 13.76 5.42 36.16
C PHE A 55 14.64 6.14 35.13
N VAL A 56 15.03 7.39 35.38
CA VAL A 56 15.86 8.19 34.46
C VAL A 56 17.34 7.79 34.56
N ALA A 57 17.81 7.40 35.76
CA ALA A 57 19.18 6.94 35.99
C ALA A 57 19.49 5.64 35.21
N ASN A 58 18.59 4.65 35.28
CA ASN A 58 18.80 3.35 34.63
C ASN A 58 18.82 3.45 33.09
N VAL A 59 18.03 4.34 32.48
CA VAL A 59 18.04 4.56 31.02
C VAL A 59 19.36 5.19 30.56
N LEU A 60 19.94 6.10 31.34
CA LEU A 60 21.24 6.73 31.04
C LEU A 60 22.43 5.78 31.19
N GLN A 61 22.38 4.79 32.09
CA GLN A 61 23.44 3.78 32.21
C GLN A 61 23.43 2.74 31.08
N LEU A 62 22.26 2.42 30.50
CA LEU A 62 22.17 1.54 29.32
C LEU A 62 22.68 2.22 28.04
N ALA A 63 22.45 3.53 27.89
CA ALA A 63 22.85 4.29 26.69
C ALA A 63 24.37 4.37 26.45
N VAL A 64 25.19 4.20 27.49
CA VAL A 64 26.67 4.25 27.41
C VAL A 64 27.27 2.87 27.06
N GLY A 65 26.51 1.78 27.25
CA GLY A 65 26.99 0.40 27.10
C GLY A 65 27.02 -0.16 25.67
N HIS A 66 26.73 0.62 24.63
CA HIS A 66 26.55 0.14 23.25
C HIS A 66 27.31 0.93 22.17
N LEU A 67 28.26 1.79 22.55
CA LEU A 67 29.02 2.65 21.61
C LEU A 67 30.50 2.26 21.42
N LEU A 68 30.91 1.06 21.84
CA LEU A 68 32.30 0.59 21.73
C LEU A 68 32.40 -0.89 21.30
N GLN A 69 32.03 -1.20 20.05
CA GLN A 69 32.40 -2.47 19.40
C GLN A 69 32.36 -2.40 17.85
N SER A 70 33.46 -1.95 17.24
CA SER A 70 33.82 -2.26 15.85
C SER A 70 35.33 -2.02 15.62
N PRO A 71 36.05 -2.89 14.88
CA PRO A 71 37.47 -2.73 14.58
C PRO A 71 37.73 -1.92 13.29
N SER A 72 39.00 -1.56 13.06
CA SER A 72 39.53 -0.69 11.97
C SER A 72 38.96 0.75 11.98
N ASP A 73 39.78 1.81 12.00
CA ASP A 73 40.84 2.03 11.01
C ASP A 73 42.19 2.57 11.56
N LYS A 74 43.18 2.72 10.66
CA LYS A 74 44.62 2.87 10.93
C LYS A 74 45.09 4.32 11.14
N LEU A 75 44.80 4.95 12.28
CA LEU A 75 45.46 6.24 12.64
C LEU A 75 46.05 6.36 14.06
N ALA A 76 45.78 5.42 14.97
CA ALA A 76 46.19 5.50 16.38
C ALA A 76 47.48 4.69 16.72
N ARG A 77 48.54 4.82 15.92
CA ARG A 77 49.86 4.19 16.18
C ARG A 77 51.02 5.19 16.22
N LYS A 78 50.94 6.15 17.13
CA LYS A 78 52.08 6.94 17.66
C LYS A 78 51.69 7.49 19.05
N LEU A 79 52.70 7.80 19.88
CA LEU A 79 52.58 8.38 21.23
C LEU A 79 52.03 7.44 22.35
N LEU A 80 52.80 6.41 22.72
CA LEU A 80 52.68 5.75 24.04
C LEU A 80 54.06 5.38 24.63
N HIS A 81 54.64 6.31 25.38
CA HIS A 81 55.77 6.19 26.32
C HIS A 81 55.59 7.38 27.31
N THR A 82 55.65 7.28 28.65
CA THR A 82 56.03 6.21 29.60
C THR A 82 55.15 6.19 30.88
N CYS A 83 55.33 5.15 31.72
CA CYS A 83 54.80 4.92 33.08
C CYS A 83 55.06 6.03 34.15
N PRO A 84 54.57 5.93 35.43
CA PRO A 84 53.50 5.06 36.00
C PRO A 84 52.49 5.72 36.99
N ALA A 85 51.49 4.92 37.38
CA ALA A 85 50.39 5.11 38.36
C ALA A 85 50.70 5.60 39.80
N ARG A 86 49.65 6.10 40.50
CA ARG A 86 49.42 5.82 41.95
C ARG A 86 47.98 6.10 42.49
N ARG A 87 47.44 5.09 43.19
CA ARG A 87 46.46 5.09 44.33
C ARG A 87 44.99 5.54 44.14
N MET A 88 44.14 4.91 44.97
CA MET A 88 42.70 5.10 45.14
C MET A 88 42.36 5.79 46.49
N ASN A 89 41.05 6.09 46.66
CA ASN A 89 40.25 6.11 47.90
C ASN A 89 39.88 7.43 48.63
N THR A 90 38.61 7.37 49.10
CA THR A 90 38.00 7.93 50.34
C THR A 90 37.46 9.37 50.44
N ALA A 91 36.26 9.42 51.07
CA ALA A 91 35.54 10.52 51.74
C ALA A 91 35.07 11.73 50.87
N VAL A 92 33.82 12.24 50.88
CA VAL A 92 32.63 12.26 51.78
C VAL A 92 32.45 13.59 52.54
N CYS A 93 31.28 14.22 52.30
CA CYS A 93 30.62 15.33 53.02
C CYS A 93 31.26 16.73 53.03
N PHE A 94 30.48 17.70 52.51
CA PHE A 94 30.08 19.02 53.06
C PHE A 94 29.70 19.93 51.87
N ALA A 95 28.65 20.73 51.79
CA ALA A 95 27.29 20.86 52.33
C ALA A 95 26.89 22.34 52.19
N HIS A 96 25.68 22.64 51.70
CA HIS A 96 25.05 23.98 51.68
C HIS A 96 25.78 25.16 51.00
N SER A 97 25.33 25.56 49.80
CA SER A 97 24.30 26.60 49.66
C SER A 97 24.18 27.13 48.21
N PHE A 98 22.94 27.30 47.73
CA PHE A 98 22.39 28.48 47.04
C PHE A 98 21.04 28.09 46.41
N ALA A 99 19.97 28.75 46.85
CA ALA A 99 18.62 28.52 46.35
C ALA A 99 18.01 29.83 45.84
N ARG A 100 16.97 29.71 45.00
CA ARG A 100 16.14 30.79 44.44
C ARG A 100 16.79 31.65 43.34
N ARG A 101 16.53 31.26 42.09
CA ARG A 101 15.77 32.07 41.11
C ARG A 101 15.35 31.16 39.94
N ALA A 102 14.07 30.81 39.90
CA ALA A 102 13.46 30.09 38.77
C ALA A 102 12.26 30.91 38.29
N PHE A 103 12.44 31.61 37.17
CA PHE A 103 11.36 32.28 36.46
C PHE A 103 10.70 31.28 35.49
N ALA A 104 9.42 31.47 35.19
CA ALA A 104 8.69 30.55 34.32
C ALA A 104 9.05 30.77 32.84
N VAL A 105 9.39 29.68 32.14
CA VAL A 105 9.39 29.61 30.68
C VAL A 105 8.60 28.37 30.30
N GLY A 106 7.44 28.56 29.66
CA GLY A 106 6.66 27.46 29.10
C GLY A 106 7.27 27.01 27.79
N LEU A 107 7.78 25.78 27.73
CA LEU A 107 8.41 25.26 26.52
C LEU A 107 7.34 24.77 25.53
N LEU A 108 6.98 25.65 24.58
CA LEU A 108 6.21 25.28 23.39
C LEU A 108 7.07 24.35 22.52
N VAL A 109 6.77 23.06 22.55
CA VAL A 109 7.40 22.06 21.67
C VAL A 109 6.75 22.14 20.29
N THR A 110 7.15 23.14 19.51
CA THR A 110 6.86 23.18 18.07
C THR A 110 7.69 22.14 17.36
N THR A 111 7.08 20.99 17.02
CA THR A 111 7.68 19.98 16.15
C THR A 111 7.85 20.55 14.75
N ALA A 112 8.99 21.20 14.50
CA ALA A 112 9.37 21.67 13.17
C ALA A 112 9.48 20.46 12.23
N VAL A 113 8.60 20.39 11.24
CA VAL A 113 8.71 19.40 10.16
C VAL A 113 9.98 19.72 9.39
N VAL A 114 10.95 18.81 9.43
CA VAL A 114 12.16 18.90 8.61
C VAL A 114 11.76 18.70 7.16
N VAL A 115 11.54 19.81 6.46
CA VAL A 115 11.40 19.82 5.00
C VAL A 115 12.76 19.44 4.42
N THR A 116 12.96 18.15 4.15
CA THR A 116 14.04 17.73 3.24
C THR A 116 13.77 18.40 1.90
N PRO A 117 14.72 19.16 1.32
CA PRO A 117 14.53 19.72 -0.01
C PRO A 117 14.24 18.60 -1.00
N ALA A 118 13.35 18.87 -1.95
CA ALA A 118 13.26 18.02 -3.13
C ALA A 118 14.61 18.02 -3.86
N ALA A 119 14.95 16.94 -4.55
CA ALA A 119 16.12 16.97 -5.44
C ALA A 119 15.88 18.04 -6.52
N ASP A 120 16.82 18.97 -6.67
CA ASP A 120 16.73 20.03 -7.67
C ASP A 120 16.65 19.43 -9.08
N ARG A 121 15.45 19.44 -9.65
CA ARG A 121 15.25 19.03 -11.04
C ARG A 121 15.78 20.10 -11.97
N ALA A 122 16.22 19.70 -13.15
CA ALA A 122 16.64 20.65 -14.17
C ALA A 122 15.47 21.59 -14.51
N SER A 123 15.71 22.91 -14.43
CA SER A 123 14.80 23.92 -14.96
C SER A 123 14.68 23.70 -16.47
N GLY A 124 13.43 23.55 -16.93
CA GLY A 124 13.11 23.12 -18.28
C GLY A 124 13.01 24.30 -19.24
N LYS A 125 13.12 24.00 -20.53
CA LYS A 125 12.68 24.90 -21.59
C LYS A 125 11.19 24.68 -21.82
N ALA A 126 10.39 25.73 -21.76
CA ALA A 126 8.98 25.64 -22.09
C ALA A 126 8.77 25.30 -23.58
N GLY A 127 7.84 24.39 -23.83
CA GLY A 127 7.22 24.18 -25.13
C GLY A 127 7.28 22.76 -25.69
N GLY A 128 6.56 22.56 -26.79
CA GLY A 128 6.54 21.32 -27.57
C GLY A 128 5.53 20.28 -27.07
N VAL A 129 5.51 19.13 -27.76
CA VAL A 129 4.53 18.05 -27.61
C VAL A 129 5.20 16.80 -27.03
N LEU A 130 4.62 16.19 -26.00
CA LEU A 130 4.97 14.82 -25.58
C LEU A 130 3.87 13.86 -26.03
N THR A 131 4.21 12.78 -26.73
CA THR A 131 3.25 11.69 -27.02
C THR A 131 3.55 10.47 -26.15
N ILE A 132 2.57 9.97 -25.40
CA ILE A 132 2.65 8.69 -24.68
C ILE A 132 1.66 7.67 -25.23
N ALA A 133 1.84 6.41 -24.86
CA ALA A 133 0.89 5.34 -25.12
C ALA A 133 0.05 5.01 -23.88
N GLN A 134 -1.22 4.65 -24.09
CA GLN A 134 -2.03 3.89 -23.14
C GLN A 134 -2.66 2.68 -23.83
N THR A 135 -2.79 1.56 -23.11
CA THR A 135 -3.43 0.33 -23.62
C THR A 135 -4.96 0.37 -23.59
N SER A 136 -5.55 1.42 -23.01
CA SER A 136 -6.99 1.63 -22.89
C SER A 136 -7.34 3.12 -22.92
N GLU A 137 -8.40 3.48 -23.64
CA GLU A 137 -8.97 4.84 -23.59
C GLU A 137 -9.73 5.08 -22.26
N PRO A 138 -9.83 6.35 -21.79
CA PRO A 138 -10.61 6.68 -20.61
C PRO A 138 -12.11 6.41 -20.85
N LYS A 139 -12.84 5.98 -19.82
CA LYS A 139 -14.28 5.67 -19.90
C LYS A 139 -15.17 6.83 -19.44
N THR A 140 -14.57 7.82 -18.80
CA THR A 140 -15.22 9.02 -18.27
C THR A 140 -14.17 10.10 -18.03
N PHE A 141 -14.59 11.36 -17.99
CA PHE A 141 -13.78 12.48 -17.50
C PHE A 141 -14.22 12.94 -16.10
N ASN A 142 -15.20 12.25 -15.50
CA ASN A 142 -15.68 12.49 -14.14
C ASN A 142 -14.74 11.86 -13.10
N PRO A 143 -14.07 12.64 -12.23
CA PRO A 143 -13.09 12.10 -11.28
C PRO A 143 -13.68 11.08 -10.30
N VAL A 144 -14.95 11.25 -9.92
CA VAL A 144 -15.65 10.44 -8.91
C VAL A 144 -16.03 9.05 -9.43
N MET A 145 -16.02 8.85 -10.75
CA MET A 145 -16.43 7.59 -11.40
C MET A 145 -15.22 6.78 -11.94
N ALA A 146 -14.00 7.12 -11.51
CA ALA A 146 -12.74 6.60 -12.06
C ALA A 146 -12.39 5.17 -11.59
N ALA A 147 -13.01 4.17 -12.23
CA ALA A 147 -12.88 2.75 -11.90
C ALA A 147 -11.73 2.00 -12.61
N ASP A 148 -11.03 2.60 -13.57
CA ASP A 148 -9.95 1.97 -14.35
C ASP A 148 -8.70 2.84 -14.49
N GLN A 149 -7.57 2.22 -14.84
CA GLN A 149 -6.27 2.89 -14.87
C GLN A 149 -6.13 3.93 -15.99
N GLY A 150 -6.67 3.66 -17.20
CA GLY A 150 -6.59 4.62 -18.31
C GLY A 150 -7.28 5.93 -17.98
N THR A 151 -8.47 5.82 -17.38
CA THR A 151 -9.22 6.94 -16.79
C THR A 151 -8.43 7.65 -15.69
N ARG A 152 -7.84 6.92 -14.72
CA ARG A 152 -7.10 7.51 -13.59
C ARG A 152 -5.82 8.24 -13.99
N ASP A 153 -5.05 7.68 -14.91
CA ASP A 153 -3.85 8.32 -15.47
C ASP A 153 -4.18 9.67 -16.11
N VAL A 154 -5.24 9.74 -16.94
CA VAL A 154 -5.69 11.00 -17.56
C VAL A 154 -6.12 12.00 -16.50
N LEU A 155 -6.91 11.57 -15.51
CA LEU A 155 -7.35 12.42 -14.41
C LEU A 155 -6.18 12.99 -13.59
N SER A 156 -5.12 12.22 -13.38
CA SER A 156 -3.94 12.64 -12.62
C SER A 156 -3.20 13.86 -13.21
N VAL A 157 -3.37 14.15 -14.51
CA VAL A 157 -2.75 15.30 -15.19
C VAL A 157 -3.71 16.45 -15.50
N ILE A 158 -5.02 16.25 -15.38
CA ILE A 158 -6.04 17.32 -15.55
C ILE A 158 -6.73 17.73 -14.24
N SER A 159 -6.54 16.99 -13.15
CA SER A 159 -7.12 17.29 -11.83
C SER A 159 -6.04 17.32 -10.74
N SER A 160 -6.24 18.16 -9.72
CA SER A 160 -5.36 18.25 -8.54
C SER A 160 -6.07 17.78 -7.26
N ASP A 161 -5.29 17.20 -6.34
CA ASP A 161 -5.65 16.78 -4.98
C ASP A 161 -5.15 17.78 -3.92
N LEU A 162 -5.47 17.54 -2.64
CA LEU A 162 -5.00 18.40 -1.53
C LEU A 162 -3.57 18.07 -1.11
N VAL A 163 -3.25 16.78 -1.08
CA VAL A 163 -1.94 16.19 -0.74
C VAL A 163 -1.74 15.04 -1.72
N HIS A 164 -0.56 14.95 -2.33
CA HIS A 164 -0.21 13.92 -3.30
C HIS A 164 0.93 13.05 -2.74
N ILE A 165 0.94 11.76 -3.05
CA ILE A 165 2.06 10.86 -2.78
C ILE A 165 3.07 10.99 -3.93
N ASN A 166 4.26 11.50 -3.65
CA ASN A 166 5.35 11.51 -4.62
C ASN A 166 5.67 10.06 -5.03
N ARG A 167 5.40 9.69 -6.29
CA ARG A 167 5.46 8.29 -6.77
C ARG A 167 6.88 7.71 -6.83
N LEU A 168 7.92 8.55 -6.74
CA LEU A 168 9.32 8.15 -6.65
C LEU A 168 9.81 7.99 -5.19
N THR A 169 9.41 8.89 -4.27
CA THR A 169 9.87 8.86 -2.87
C THR A 169 8.90 8.18 -1.90
N LEU A 170 7.67 7.91 -2.36
CA LEU A 170 6.53 7.31 -1.64
C LEU A 170 6.08 8.11 -0.40
N LYS A 171 6.58 9.35 -0.24
CA LYS A 171 6.18 10.33 0.77
C LYS A 171 5.01 11.19 0.28
N THR A 172 4.21 11.69 1.20
CA THR A 172 3.18 12.70 0.96
C THR A 172 3.81 14.09 0.80
N GLU A 173 3.29 14.87 -0.15
CA GLU A 173 3.70 16.22 -0.52
C GLU A 173 2.45 17.11 -0.67
N LEU A 174 2.57 18.39 -0.28
CA LEU A 174 1.43 19.32 -0.21
C LEU A 174 1.07 19.85 -1.61
N ALA A 175 -0.08 19.40 -2.15
CA ALA A 175 -0.56 19.75 -3.49
C ALA A 175 -1.38 21.06 -3.45
N LEU A 176 -2.72 21.05 -3.58
CA LEU A 176 -3.53 22.27 -3.42
C LEU A 176 -3.45 22.85 -1.99
N ALA A 177 -3.14 22.02 -0.99
CA ALA A 177 -2.85 22.51 0.35
C ALA A 177 -1.47 23.21 0.42
N LYS A 178 -1.37 24.25 1.26
CA LYS A 178 -0.11 24.78 1.80
C LYS A 178 0.22 24.25 3.21
N ASN A 179 -0.72 23.57 3.86
CA ASN A 179 -0.53 22.93 5.15
C ASN A 179 -1.55 21.79 5.37
N CYS A 180 -1.14 20.75 6.09
CA CYS A 180 -1.99 19.63 6.54
C CYS A 180 -1.51 19.18 7.92
N VAL A 181 -2.33 19.35 8.96
CA VAL A 181 -1.96 19.12 10.36
C VAL A 181 -2.90 18.12 11.02
N MET A 182 -2.36 16.97 11.43
CA MET A 182 -3.05 15.99 12.26
C MET A 182 -3.18 16.49 13.71
N SER A 183 -4.29 16.19 14.38
CA SER A 183 -4.49 16.40 15.81
C SER A 183 -3.66 15.43 16.66
N ALA A 184 -3.40 15.79 17.93
CA ALA A 184 -2.59 14.98 18.84
C ALA A 184 -3.17 13.58 19.14
N ASP A 185 -4.48 13.41 18.97
CA ASP A 185 -5.23 12.16 19.12
C ASP A 185 -5.48 11.41 17.81
N GLY A 186 -5.00 11.93 16.67
CA GLY A 186 -5.13 11.31 15.35
C GLY A 186 -6.55 11.30 14.76
N ARG A 187 -7.51 12.00 15.38
CA ARG A 187 -8.93 12.01 14.96
C ARG A 187 -9.33 13.17 14.04
N HIS A 188 -8.44 14.14 13.80
CA HIS A 188 -8.75 15.32 12.99
C HIS A 188 -7.56 15.73 12.13
N TYR A 189 -7.81 16.20 10.90
CA TYR A 189 -6.81 16.83 10.04
C TYR A 189 -7.29 18.23 9.65
N THR A 190 -6.50 19.27 9.96
CA THR A 190 -6.76 20.64 9.48
C THR A 190 -5.94 20.90 8.23
N LEU A 191 -6.58 21.26 7.13
CA LEU A 191 -5.92 21.62 5.88
C LEU A 191 -6.14 23.10 5.56
N THR A 192 -5.11 23.74 5.01
CA THR A 192 -5.17 25.12 4.50
C THR A 192 -4.77 25.12 3.03
N LEU A 193 -5.60 25.67 2.16
CA LEU A 193 -5.35 25.81 0.73
C LEU A 193 -4.30 26.87 0.43
N ARG A 194 -3.60 26.74 -0.70
CA ARG A 194 -2.76 27.80 -1.28
C ARG A 194 -3.62 29.00 -1.70
N ASP A 195 -3.03 30.18 -1.63
CA ASP A 195 -3.70 31.43 -2.01
C ASP A 195 -3.68 31.60 -3.54
N GLY A 196 -4.75 32.16 -4.12
CA GLY A 196 -4.82 32.44 -5.56
C GLY A 196 -5.03 31.24 -6.49
N LEU A 197 -5.32 30.05 -5.95
CA LEU A 197 -5.66 28.86 -6.73
C LEU A 197 -6.85 29.10 -7.67
N ARG A 198 -6.78 28.58 -8.90
CA ARG A 198 -7.85 28.66 -9.90
C ARG A 198 -8.01 27.36 -10.69
N PHE A 199 -9.22 27.12 -11.15
CA PHE A 199 -9.56 26.16 -12.19
C PHE A 199 -9.20 26.70 -13.59
N SER A 200 -9.24 25.85 -14.61
CA SER A 200 -8.84 26.18 -16.00
C SER A 200 -9.77 27.13 -16.76
N ASP A 201 -10.89 27.51 -16.14
CA ASP A 201 -11.83 28.55 -16.57
C ASP A 201 -11.59 29.90 -15.83
N GLY A 202 -10.65 29.94 -14.89
CA GLY A 202 -10.29 31.11 -14.09
C GLY A 202 -11.07 31.24 -12.78
N VAL A 203 -12.06 30.39 -12.50
CA VAL A 203 -12.79 30.39 -11.22
C VAL A 203 -11.86 29.98 -10.08
N ALA A 204 -11.96 30.66 -8.93
CA ALA A 204 -11.08 30.39 -7.79
C ALA A 204 -11.42 29.05 -7.10
N ILE A 205 -10.40 28.28 -6.70
CA ILE A 205 -10.59 27.06 -5.90
C ILE A 205 -10.68 27.45 -4.43
N THR A 206 -11.73 27.01 -3.75
CA THR A 206 -12.05 27.41 -2.37
C THR A 206 -12.30 26.21 -1.46
N ALA A 207 -12.42 26.46 -0.15
CA ALA A 207 -12.87 25.44 0.81
C ALA A 207 -14.30 24.93 0.53
N ASP A 208 -15.12 25.69 -0.19
CA ASP A 208 -16.47 25.28 -0.58
C ASP A 208 -16.45 24.21 -1.69
N ASP A 209 -15.48 24.26 -2.60
CA ASP A 209 -15.20 23.21 -3.60
C ASP A 209 -14.69 21.93 -2.93
N VAL A 210 -13.85 22.06 -1.89
CA VAL A 210 -13.36 20.91 -1.12
C VAL A 210 -14.51 20.23 -0.37
N VAL A 211 -15.33 20.97 0.37
CA VAL A 211 -16.50 20.40 1.07
C VAL A 211 -17.50 19.79 0.09
N PHE A 212 -17.72 20.42 -1.08
CA PHE A 212 -18.51 19.82 -2.15
C PHE A 212 -17.91 18.49 -2.62
N SER A 213 -16.61 18.46 -2.94
CA SER A 213 -15.92 17.26 -3.43
C SER A 213 -16.12 16.06 -2.52
N PHE A 214 -15.76 16.18 -1.23
CA PHE A 214 -15.89 15.09 -0.27
C PHE A 214 -17.36 14.68 -0.04
N LYS A 215 -18.31 15.64 -0.07
CA LYS A 215 -19.74 15.33 -0.03
C LYS A 215 -20.18 14.46 -1.21
N VAL A 216 -19.65 14.70 -2.41
CA VAL A 216 -19.98 13.91 -3.62
C VAL A 216 -19.35 12.51 -3.55
N TYR A 217 -18.07 12.37 -3.16
CA TYR A 217 -17.42 11.05 -3.02
C TYR A 217 -18.09 10.16 -1.96
N LEU A 218 -18.64 10.76 -0.89
CA LEU A 218 -19.26 10.03 0.23
C LEU A 218 -20.74 9.66 0.01
N ASP A 219 -21.43 10.31 -0.93
CA ASP A 219 -22.87 10.10 -1.18
C ASP A 219 -23.13 8.75 -1.87
N GLU A 220 -23.87 7.87 -1.19
CA GLU A 220 -24.17 6.50 -1.67
C GLU A 220 -24.96 6.49 -2.99
N ARG A 221 -25.67 7.57 -3.33
CA ARG A 221 -26.40 7.72 -4.61
C ARG A 221 -25.45 7.92 -5.79
N VAL A 222 -24.22 8.36 -5.55
CA VAL A 222 -23.18 8.54 -6.58
C VAL A 222 -22.44 7.22 -6.83
N ASN A 223 -22.34 6.35 -5.81
CA ASN A 223 -21.67 5.05 -5.88
C ASN A 223 -20.22 5.17 -6.41
N SER A 224 -19.44 6.07 -5.82
CA SER A 224 -18.04 6.29 -6.19
C SER A 224 -17.15 5.07 -5.87
N PRO A 225 -16.31 4.58 -6.81
CA PRO A 225 -15.29 3.57 -6.52
C PRO A 225 -14.24 4.01 -5.49
N GLN A 226 -14.10 5.31 -5.24
CA GLN A 226 -13.20 5.85 -4.22
C GLN A 226 -13.84 6.00 -2.84
N ARG A 227 -15.16 5.79 -2.68
CA ARG A 227 -15.85 6.00 -1.40
C ARG A 227 -15.23 5.21 -0.26
N ASP A 228 -14.83 3.97 -0.51
CA ASP A 228 -14.34 3.05 0.51
C ASP A 228 -13.03 3.52 1.19
N VAL A 229 -12.19 4.31 0.52
CA VAL A 229 -10.98 4.87 1.17
C VAL A 229 -11.31 6.02 2.13
N LEU A 230 -12.51 6.59 2.03
CA LEU A 230 -13.03 7.64 2.91
C LEU A 230 -13.90 7.08 4.05
N ILE A 231 -13.90 5.74 4.24
CA ILE A 231 -14.56 5.04 5.34
C ILE A 231 -13.49 4.59 6.35
N VAL A 232 -13.61 5.04 7.61
CA VAL A 232 -12.75 4.65 8.73
C VAL A 232 -13.63 4.01 9.81
N ASP A 233 -13.26 2.81 10.29
CA ASP A 233 -14.06 2.02 11.22
C ASP A 233 -15.55 1.87 10.80
N GLY A 234 -15.76 1.56 9.51
CA GLY A 234 -17.09 1.38 8.92
C GLY A 234 -17.95 2.65 8.83
N LYS A 235 -17.42 3.83 9.15
CA LYS A 235 -18.13 5.12 9.14
C LYS A 235 -17.44 6.10 8.18
N PRO A 236 -18.19 6.98 7.50
CA PRO A 236 -17.58 8.00 6.64
C PRO A 236 -16.84 9.06 7.48
N ILE A 237 -15.76 9.61 6.92
CA ILE A 237 -15.17 10.87 7.42
C ILE A 237 -16.15 12.04 7.19
N ALA A 238 -15.99 13.13 7.95
CA ALA A 238 -16.76 14.36 7.74
C ALA A 238 -15.83 15.54 7.41
N VAL A 239 -16.21 16.39 6.46
CA VAL A 239 -15.38 17.54 6.03
C VAL A 239 -16.13 18.85 6.26
N THR A 240 -15.55 19.70 7.12
CA THR A 240 -16.15 20.95 7.60
C THR A 240 -15.33 22.15 7.17
N ARG A 241 -15.98 23.18 6.60
CA ARG A 241 -15.34 24.46 6.26
C ARG A 241 -15.01 25.25 7.54
N LEU A 242 -13.75 25.65 7.70
CA LEU A 242 -13.30 26.55 8.78
C LEU A 242 -13.21 28.01 8.30
N SER A 243 -12.73 28.21 7.06
CA SER A 243 -12.58 29.54 6.44
C SER A 243 -12.66 29.39 4.90
N PRO A 244 -12.65 30.48 4.11
CA PRO A 244 -12.66 30.38 2.64
C PRO A 244 -11.51 29.54 2.03
N LEU A 245 -10.41 29.38 2.77
CA LEU A 245 -9.22 28.61 2.35
C LEU A 245 -8.82 27.54 3.37
N SER A 246 -9.72 27.08 4.25
CA SER A 246 -9.39 26.01 5.21
C SER A 246 -10.56 25.11 5.55
N VAL A 247 -10.27 23.82 5.69
CA VAL A 247 -11.21 22.76 6.10
C VAL A 247 -10.63 21.94 7.25
N ARG A 248 -11.52 21.36 8.06
CA ARG A 248 -11.22 20.28 8.98
C ARG A 248 -11.82 19.00 8.43
N VAL A 249 -11.03 17.93 8.40
CA VAL A 249 -11.48 16.56 8.17
C VAL A 249 -11.55 15.88 9.52
N ASP A 250 -12.75 15.43 9.90
CA ASP A 250 -13.06 14.73 11.13
C ASP A 250 -13.13 13.22 10.86
N LEU A 251 -12.41 12.44 11.67
CA LEU A 251 -12.26 11.01 11.52
C LEU A 251 -13.04 10.25 12.61
N PRO A 252 -13.81 9.20 12.25
CA PRO A 252 -14.52 8.35 13.20
C PRO A 252 -13.65 7.73 14.29
N GLU A 253 -12.40 7.39 13.99
CA GLU A 253 -11.39 6.79 14.88
C GLU A 253 -9.98 7.34 14.56
N PRO A 254 -8.97 7.17 15.44
CA PRO A 254 -7.60 7.63 15.18
C PRO A 254 -7.02 6.95 13.94
N TYR A 255 -6.58 7.74 12.96
CA TYR A 255 -6.09 7.21 11.69
C TYR A 255 -4.85 7.98 11.23
N ALA A 256 -3.68 7.41 11.52
CA ALA A 256 -2.38 8.05 11.36
C ALA A 256 -1.87 8.23 9.91
N PRO A 257 -2.30 7.44 8.89
CA PRO A 257 -2.05 7.76 7.47
C PRO A 257 -3.16 8.62 6.85
N GLY A 258 -3.85 9.45 7.64
CA GLY A 258 -4.96 10.29 7.18
C GLY A 258 -4.58 11.37 6.16
N ASP A 259 -3.31 11.77 6.11
CA ASP A 259 -2.77 12.66 5.07
C ASP A 259 -2.74 12.00 3.67
N ARG A 260 -2.72 10.66 3.63
CA ARG A 260 -2.70 9.86 2.40
C ARG A 260 -4.09 9.68 1.79
N LEU A 261 -5.16 9.82 2.60
CA LEU A 261 -6.55 9.74 2.14
C LEU A 261 -6.93 10.85 1.16
N PHE A 262 -6.08 11.88 1.01
CA PHE A 262 -6.32 12.99 0.11
C PHE A 262 -5.70 12.79 -1.27
N ASP A 263 -4.81 11.81 -1.45
CA ASP A 263 -4.23 11.47 -2.75
C ASP A 263 -5.28 10.91 -3.70
N SER A 264 -5.27 11.37 -4.96
CA SER A 264 -6.23 10.92 -5.99
C SER A 264 -7.71 11.18 -5.64
N ILE A 265 -8.00 11.93 -4.55
CA ILE A 265 -9.31 12.48 -4.22
C ILE A 265 -9.35 13.90 -4.78
N TRP A 266 -9.55 13.96 -6.09
CA TRP A 266 -9.49 15.18 -6.88
C TRP A 266 -10.57 16.19 -6.50
N ILE A 267 -10.18 17.47 -6.41
CA ILE A 267 -11.09 18.56 -6.06
C ILE A 267 -11.91 18.99 -7.28
N LEU A 268 -13.23 18.87 -7.13
CA LEU A 268 -14.25 19.11 -8.14
C LEU A 268 -14.64 20.60 -8.18
N PRO A 269 -14.75 21.24 -9.35
CA PRO A 269 -15.33 22.56 -9.49
C PRO A 269 -16.82 22.53 -9.13
N LYS A 270 -17.17 23.15 -8.01
CA LYS A 270 -18.55 23.14 -7.50
C LYS A 270 -19.53 23.79 -8.47
N HIS A 271 -19.12 24.89 -9.10
CA HIS A 271 -19.98 25.74 -9.95
C HIS A 271 -20.46 25.06 -11.24
N THR A 272 -19.74 24.06 -11.76
CA THR A 272 -20.19 23.27 -12.92
C THR A 272 -20.94 22.01 -12.51
N LEU A 273 -20.50 21.35 -11.42
CA LEU A 273 -20.94 20.00 -11.07
C LEU A 273 -22.07 19.93 -10.02
N GLU A 274 -22.31 20.98 -9.22
CA GLU A 274 -23.35 20.95 -8.16
C GLU A 274 -24.75 20.70 -8.71
N LYS A 275 -25.08 21.23 -9.91
CA LYS A 275 -26.39 21.01 -10.54
C LYS A 275 -26.64 19.52 -10.81
N ALA A 276 -25.67 18.80 -11.38
CA ALA A 276 -25.80 17.38 -11.64
C ALA A 276 -25.89 16.54 -10.35
N PHE A 277 -25.21 16.97 -9.28
CA PHE A 277 -25.30 16.34 -7.97
C PHE A 277 -26.67 16.51 -7.31
N VAL A 278 -27.22 17.74 -7.30
CA VAL A 278 -28.53 18.06 -6.72
C VAL A 278 -29.65 17.35 -7.47
N GLU A 279 -29.60 17.31 -8.80
CA GLU A 279 -30.57 16.58 -9.63
C GLU A 279 -30.43 15.05 -9.57
N GLY A 280 -29.43 14.50 -8.86
CA GLY A 280 -29.19 13.06 -8.77
C GLY A 280 -28.65 12.42 -10.06
N ARG A 281 -28.11 13.22 -10.97
CA ARG A 281 -27.58 12.81 -12.29
C ARG A 281 -26.04 12.84 -12.36
N PHE A 282 -25.38 12.75 -11.20
CA PHE A 282 -23.93 12.91 -11.11
C PHE A 282 -23.14 11.84 -11.88
N PRO A 283 -23.49 10.53 -11.85
CA PRO A 283 -22.77 9.52 -12.64
C PRO A 283 -22.86 9.73 -14.17
N GLN A 284 -23.75 10.61 -14.63
CA GLN A 284 -23.92 11.01 -16.04
C GLN A 284 -23.31 12.39 -16.36
N ALA A 285 -22.69 13.07 -15.39
CA ALA A 285 -21.89 14.27 -15.63
C ALA A 285 -20.49 13.89 -16.14
N TRP A 286 -19.93 14.71 -17.03
CA TRP A 286 -18.55 14.59 -17.54
C TRP A 286 -18.20 13.21 -18.11
N THR A 287 -19.08 12.68 -18.95
CA THR A 287 -18.81 11.48 -19.75
C THR A 287 -17.81 11.78 -20.87
N VAL A 288 -17.31 10.75 -21.56
CA VAL A 288 -16.46 10.93 -22.75
C VAL A 288 -17.14 11.64 -23.94
N GLY A 289 -18.47 11.80 -23.89
CA GLY A 289 -19.25 12.57 -24.87
C GLY A 289 -19.59 14.00 -24.43
N THR A 290 -19.10 14.46 -23.26
CA THR A 290 -19.24 15.85 -22.82
C THR A 290 -18.30 16.76 -23.63
N ALA A 291 -18.75 17.97 -23.98
CA ALA A 291 -17.96 18.92 -24.75
C ALA A 291 -16.72 19.36 -23.95
N VAL A 292 -15.58 19.54 -24.63
CA VAL A 292 -14.29 19.80 -23.95
C VAL A 292 -14.29 21.13 -23.16
N ASP A 293 -15.05 22.12 -23.62
CA ASP A 293 -15.19 23.41 -22.92
C ASP A 293 -16.03 23.32 -21.62
N ASP A 294 -16.82 22.26 -21.43
CA ASP A 294 -17.55 21.97 -20.18
C ASP A 294 -16.64 21.26 -19.13
N LEU A 295 -15.44 20.81 -19.53
CA LEU A 295 -14.53 19.96 -18.73
C LEU A 295 -13.47 20.80 -17.98
N VAL A 296 -13.91 21.42 -16.89
CA VAL A 296 -13.09 22.31 -16.07
C VAL A 296 -12.00 21.56 -15.28
N SER A 297 -10.74 21.90 -15.54
CA SER A 297 -9.56 21.19 -15.04
C SER A 297 -8.86 21.96 -13.89
N SER A 298 -8.21 21.23 -12.97
CA SER A 298 -7.39 21.80 -11.88
C SER A 298 -5.92 21.33 -11.87
N GLY A 299 -5.56 20.42 -12.78
CA GLY A 299 -4.21 19.91 -12.99
C GLY A 299 -3.35 20.78 -13.93
N PRO A 300 -2.11 20.34 -14.25
CA PRO A 300 -1.20 21.04 -15.16
C PRO A 300 -1.71 21.15 -16.60
N PHE A 301 -2.55 20.23 -17.05
CA PHE A 301 -3.16 20.26 -18.38
C PHE A 301 -4.70 20.36 -18.30
N ARG A 302 -5.33 20.66 -19.43
CA ARG A 302 -6.77 20.55 -19.67
C ARG A 302 -7.03 19.79 -20.96
N ILE A 303 -8.22 19.22 -21.12
CA ILE A 303 -8.58 18.51 -22.35
C ILE A 303 -8.76 19.52 -23.49
N LYS A 304 -8.05 19.31 -24.61
CA LYS A 304 -8.19 20.09 -25.85
C LYS A 304 -9.10 19.38 -26.86
N GLN A 305 -8.95 18.07 -27.00
CA GLN A 305 -9.70 17.26 -27.95
C GLN A 305 -9.69 15.79 -27.53
N TYR A 306 -10.82 15.11 -27.68
CA TYR A 306 -10.92 13.66 -27.58
C TYR A 306 -11.26 13.06 -28.94
N LEU A 307 -10.49 12.06 -29.38
CA LEU A 307 -10.70 11.29 -30.60
C LEU A 307 -10.86 9.81 -30.20
N PRO A 308 -12.11 9.31 -30.04
CA PRO A 308 -12.41 7.95 -29.60
C PRO A 308 -11.64 6.89 -30.39
N GLY A 309 -11.08 5.89 -29.72
CA GLY A 309 -10.27 4.83 -30.30
C GLY A 309 -8.93 5.26 -30.92
N GLN A 310 -8.57 6.56 -30.86
CA GLN A 310 -7.33 7.09 -31.45
C GLN A 310 -6.42 7.77 -30.42
N ARG A 311 -6.87 8.87 -29.81
CA ARG A 311 -6.09 9.65 -28.85
C ARG A 311 -6.90 10.69 -28.07
N LEU A 312 -6.40 11.03 -26.89
CA LEU A 312 -6.73 12.27 -26.17
C LEU A 312 -5.60 13.29 -26.42
N ILE A 313 -5.96 14.55 -26.66
CA ILE A 313 -5.03 15.68 -26.76
C ILE A 313 -5.28 16.59 -25.56
N LEU A 314 -4.26 16.77 -24.74
CA LEU A 314 -4.26 17.66 -23.59
C LEU A 314 -3.38 18.88 -23.88
N GLU A 315 -3.78 20.07 -23.44
CA GLU A 315 -2.99 21.30 -23.56
C GLU A 315 -2.71 21.93 -22.20
N ARG A 316 -1.65 22.73 -22.11
CA ARG A 316 -1.28 23.55 -20.94
C ARG A 316 -2.51 24.24 -20.31
N ASN A 317 -2.74 24.02 -19.01
CA ASN A 317 -3.71 24.81 -18.25
C ASN A 317 -3.13 26.22 -17.99
N PRO A 318 -3.73 27.31 -18.51
CA PRO A 318 -3.21 28.68 -18.35
C PRO A 318 -3.33 29.22 -16.92
N HIS A 319 -4.03 28.51 -16.03
CA HIS A 319 -4.27 28.89 -14.64
C HIS A 319 -3.63 27.93 -13.63
N TYR A 320 -2.73 27.04 -14.08
CA TYR A 320 -2.02 26.15 -13.16
C TYR A 320 -1.14 26.93 -12.18
N TRP A 321 -1.18 26.52 -10.91
CA TRP A 321 -0.65 27.31 -9.79
C TRP A 321 0.85 27.11 -9.54
N LYS A 322 1.44 26.00 -10.02
CA LYS A 322 2.85 25.69 -9.77
C LYS A 322 3.78 26.52 -10.64
N ARG A 323 4.96 26.80 -10.08
CA ARG A 323 6.14 27.32 -10.78
C ARG A 323 7.34 26.42 -10.48
N ASP A 324 8.38 26.52 -11.30
CA ASP A 324 9.69 25.96 -10.98
C ASP A 324 10.45 26.84 -9.97
N GLU A 325 11.65 26.40 -9.60
CA GLU A 325 12.53 27.05 -8.62
C GLU A 325 13.05 28.40 -9.13
N ALA A 326 13.03 28.64 -10.45
CA ALA A 326 13.33 29.91 -11.10
C ALA A 326 12.08 30.80 -11.31
N GLY A 327 10.90 30.36 -10.88
CA GLY A 327 9.64 31.09 -10.99
C GLY A 327 8.93 30.96 -12.34
N GLN A 328 9.38 30.11 -13.27
CA GLN A 328 8.72 29.84 -14.54
C GLN A 328 7.36 29.13 -14.33
N PRO A 329 6.28 29.50 -15.05
CA PRO A 329 5.01 28.77 -15.00
C PRO A 329 5.15 27.33 -15.50
N LEU A 330 4.52 26.38 -14.80
CA LEU A 330 4.43 24.98 -15.22
C LEU A 330 3.04 24.67 -15.83
N PRO A 331 2.85 23.59 -16.61
CA PRO A 331 3.85 22.61 -17.08
C PRO A 331 4.92 23.23 -17.99
N TYR A 332 6.05 22.58 -18.26
CA TYR A 332 6.94 23.08 -19.33
C TYR A 332 6.36 22.81 -20.73
N LEU A 333 5.87 21.60 -20.99
CA LEU A 333 5.25 21.20 -22.27
C LEU A 333 4.01 22.04 -22.62
N ASP A 334 3.77 22.25 -23.91
CA ASP A 334 2.53 22.90 -24.39
C ASP A 334 1.39 21.89 -24.55
N ARG A 335 1.73 20.65 -24.94
CA ARG A 335 0.77 19.61 -25.30
C ARG A 335 1.22 18.23 -24.82
N LEU A 336 0.27 17.44 -24.33
CA LEU A 336 0.44 16.03 -23.99
C LEU A 336 -0.58 15.21 -24.80
N ASP A 337 -0.08 14.47 -25.78
CA ASP A 337 -0.87 13.55 -26.60
C ASP A 337 -0.86 12.16 -25.95
N VAL A 338 -2.03 11.58 -25.71
CA VAL A 338 -2.19 10.23 -25.16
C VAL A 338 -2.78 9.35 -26.25
N ALA A 339 -1.95 8.53 -26.90
CA ALA A 339 -2.34 7.64 -27.98
C ALA A 339 -2.86 6.30 -27.44
N PHE A 340 -4.02 5.85 -27.93
CA PHE A 340 -4.60 4.57 -27.52
C PHE A 340 -4.04 3.43 -28.39
N VAL A 341 -3.31 2.52 -27.77
CA VAL A 341 -2.56 1.44 -28.43
C VAL A 341 -2.66 0.16 -27.61
N ALA A 342 -3.73 -0.61 -27.85
CA ALA A 342 -4.03 -1.82 -27.08
C ALA A 342 -3.03 -2.98 -27.32
N ASP A 343 -2.40 -3.07 -28.49
CA ASP A 343 -1.36 -4.07 -28.76
C ASP A 343 0.05 -3.55 -28.38
N GLN A 344 0.74 -4.31 -27.55
CA GLN A 344 2.06 -3.95 -27.01
C GLN A 344 3.16 -3.95 -28.08
N ASN A 345 3.03 -4.76 -29.14
CA ASN A 345 3.99 -4.80 -30.24
C ASN A 345 3.78 -3.60 -31.18
N ALA A 346 2.54 -3.15 -31.39
CA ALA A 346 2.22 -1.90 -32.08
C ALA A 346 2.73 -0.68 -31.29
N MET A 347 2.61 -0.68 -29.96
CA MET A 347 3.21 0.33 -29.08
C MET A 347 4.74 0.36 -29.23
N LEU A 348 5.39 -0.81 -29.23
CA LEU A 348 6.82 -0.96 -29.45
C LEU A 348 7.26 -0.42 -30.82
N LEU A 349 6.52 -0.71 -31.89
CA LEU A 349 6.80 -0.20 -33.24
C LEU A 349 6.65 1.32 -33.31
N ARG A 350 5.61 1.91 -32.69
CA ARG A 350 5.40 3.36 -32.62
C ARG A 350 6.42 4.11 -31.79
N LEU A 351 6.97 3.47 -30.76
CA LEU A 351 8.13 3.99 -30.03
C LEU A 351 9.38 3.99 -30.92
N MET A 352 9.59 2.91 -31.69
CA MET A 352 10.73 2.81 -32.61
C MET A 352 10.63 3.78 -33.82
N SER A 353 9.43 4.19 -34.23
CA SER A 353 9.21 5.25 -35.24
C SER A 353 9.20 6.67 -34.66
N HIS A 354 9.33 6.83 -33.34
CA HIS A 354 9.15 8.09 -32.61
C HIS A 354 7.75 8.74 -32.75
N GLU A 355 6.72 7.98 -33.18
CA GLU A 355 5.30 8.38 -33.05
C GLU A 355 4.88 8.48 -31.57
N ILE A 356 5.49 7.66 -30.71
CA ILE A 356 5.37 7.70 -29.26
C ILE A 356 6.74 8.01 -28.66
N SER A 357 6.77 8.94 -27.71
CA SER A 357 7.98 9.44 -27.05
C SER A 357 8.31 8.75 -25.74
N ALA A 358 7.36 8.06 -25.09
CA ALA A 358 7.65 7.29 -23.88
C ALA A 358 6.67 6.11 -23.67
N ALA A 359 7.16 5.04 -23.06
CA ALA A 359 6.41 3.85 -22.69
C ALA A 359 6.91 3.27 -21.36
N SER A 360 6.06 2.51 -20.65
CA SER A 360 6.39 1.84 -19.39
C SER A 360 5.75 0.46 -19.32
N ARG A 361 6.11 -0.33 -18.29
CA ARG A 361 5.72 -1.74 -18.10
C ARG A 361 6.13 -2.63 -19.28
N LEU A 362 7.29 -2.33 -19.86
CA LEU A 362 7.89 -3.17 -20.89
C LEU A 362 8.18 -4.57 -20.36
N ARG A 363 8.08 -5.57 -21.23
CA ARG A 363 8.58 -6.91 -20.95
C ARG A 363 10.12 -6.88 -20.95
N PRO A 364 10.81 -7.74 -20.17
CA PRO A 364 12.28 -7.75 -20.13
C PRO A 364 12.93 -7.91 -21.51
N GLU A 365 12.35 -8.74 -22.39
CA GLU A 365 12.82 -8.91 -23.77
C GLU A 365 12.65 -7.66 -24.66
N GLU A 366 11.66 -6.81 -24.39
CA GLU A 366 11.44 -5.55 -25.11
C GLU A 366 12.42 -4.48 -24.60
N PHE A 367 12.55 -4.37 -23.28
CA PHE A 367 13.46 -3.43 -22.65
C PHE A 367 14.91 -3.70 -23.07
N ALA A 368 15.37 -4.96 -23.04
CA ALA A 368 16.72 -5.34 -23.45
C ALA A 368 17.05 -5.00 -24.92
N ARG A 369 16.03 -4.93 -25.79
CA ARG A 369 16.15 -4.49 -27.18
C ARG A 369 16.18 -2.95 -27.29
N LEU A 370 15.30 -2.27 -26.57
CA LEU A 370 15.18 -0.80 -26.60
C LEU A 370 16.34 -0.09 -25.90
N GLU A 371 16.92 -0.71 -24.87
CA GLU A 371 18.13 -0.27 -24.17
C GLU A 371 19.34 -0.12 -25.12
N GLN A 372 19.36 -0.84 -26.24
CA GLN A 372 20.38 -0.76 -27.28
C GLN A 372 20.11 0.35 -28.31
N THR A 373 18.99 1.09 -28.22
CA THR A 373 18.56 2.08 -29.22
C THR A 373 19.17 3.46 -28.94
N PRO A 374 20.03 4.02 -29.82
CA PRO A 374 20.76 5.27 -29.52
C PRO A 374 19.90 6.54 -29.38
N THR A 375 18.64 6.52 -29.84
CA THR A 375 17.71 7.65 -29.72
C THR A 375 16.85 7.61 -28.45
N LEU A 376 16.95 6.56 -27.63
CA LEU A 376 16.13 6.36 -26.43
C LEU A 376 16.97 6.40 -25.13
N SER A 377 16.31 6.69 -24.01
CA SER A 377 16.78 6.49 -22.64
C SER A 377 15.96 5.38 -22.00
N ALA A 378 16.53 4.17 -21.89
CA ALA A 378 15.97 3.10 -21.08
C ALA A 378 16.25 3.36 -19.59
N ARG A 379 15.27 3.05 -18.75
CA ARG A 379 15.28 3.27 -17.29
C ARG A 379 14.59 2.11 -16.59
N ASP A 380 15.37 1.34 -15.85
CA ASP A 380 14.87 0.41 -14.84
C ASP A 380 14.68 1.21 -13.54
N ALA A 381 13.43 1.31 -13.05
CA ALA A 381 13.12 2.02 -11.80
C ALA A 381 13.31 1.13 -10.54
N GLY A 382 13.74 -0.12 -10.70
CA GLY A 382 13.79 -1.13 -9.65
C GLY A 382 12.45 -1.81 -9.40
N ALA A 383 12.41 -2.64 -8.35
CA ALA A 383 11.22 -3.39 -7.94
C ALA A 383 9.99 -2.50 -7.75
N GLY A 384 8.88 -2.87 -8.38
CA GLY A 384 7.59 -2.23 -8.15
C GLY A 384 6.99 -2.60 -6.78
N LEU A 385 5.77 -2.13 -6.52
CA LEU A 385 4.99 -2.60 -5.37
C LEU A 385 4.19 -3.89 -5.65
N GLU A 386 4.56 -4.64 -6.70
CA GLU A 386 4.02 -5.99 -6.94
C GLU A 386 4.85 -7.06 -6.22
N TYR A 387 4.22 -7.89 -5.40
CA TYR A 387 4.81 -9.13 -4.89
C TYR A 387 4.05 -10.36 -5.39
N ASN A 388 4.78 -11.30 -6.01
CA ASN A 388 4.24 -12.60 -6.42
C ASN A 388 4.48 -13.65 -5.34
N PHE A 389 3.49 -14.51 -5.10
CA PHE A 389 3.53 -15.52 -4.04
C PHE A 389 2.74 -16.79 -4.40
N LEU A 390 3.24 -17.92 -3.90
CA LEU A 390 2.53 -19.19 -3.81
C LEU A 390 1.79 -19.24 -2.46
N PHE A 391 0.55 -19.70 -2.42
CA PHE A 391 -0.14 -19.95 -1.16
C PHE A 391 -1.01 -21.21 -1.21
N PHE A 392 -1.35 -21.70 -0.03
CA PHE A 392 -2.07 -22.95 0.19
C PHE A 392 -3.45 -22.71 0.80
N ASN A 393 -4.44 -23.49 0.40
CA ASN A 393 -5.75 -23.49 1.03
C ASN A 393 -5.71 -24.29 2.34
N TRP A 394 -5.58 -23.63 3.48
CA TRP A 394 -5.55 -24.32 4.77
C TRP A 394 -6.89 -25.02 5.08
N SER A 395 -7.99 -24.60 4.44
CA SER A 395 -9.30 -25.25 4.52
C SER A 395 -9.48 -26.44 3.55
N ALA A 396 -8.46 -26.83 2.79
CA ALA A 396 -8.56 -27.98 1.88
C ALA A 396 -8.89 -29.29 2.63
N PRO A 397 -9.56 -30.27 1.97
CA PRO A 397 -9.74 -31.60 2.53
C PRO A 397 -8.42 -32.29 2.90
N ALA A 398 -8.51 -33.32 3.74
CA ALA A 398 -7.38 -34.22 3.97
C ALA A 398 -7.11 -35.08 2.71
N PRO A 399 -5.85 -35.43 2.42
CA PRO A 399 -4.65 -35.13 3.21
C PRO A 399 -4.06 -33.71 3.00
N GLN A 400 -4.32 -33.03 1.88
CA GLN A 400 -3.72 -31.74 1.52
C GLN A 400 -3.78 -30.69 2.63
N GLY A 401 -4.96 -30.45 3.21
CA GLY A 401 -5.16 -29.44 4.27
C GLY A 401 -4.45 -29.75 5.59
N ALA A 402 -3.99 -30.98 5.81
CA ALA A 402 -3.14 -31.35 6.94
C ALA A 402 -1.66 -31.00 6.66
N TRP A 403 -1.18 -31.31 5.45
CA TRP A 403 0.15 -30.90 4.99
C TRP A 403 0.30 -29.37 5.01
N PHE A 404 -0.70 -28.67 4.47
CA PHE A 404 -0.66 -27.20 4.32
C PHE A 404 -0.72 -26.46 5.67
N ARG A 405 -1.44 -26.97 6.68
CA ARG A 405 -1.39 -26.43 8.04
C ARG A 405 -0.05 -26.67 8.74
N THR A 406 0.75 -27.66 8.32
CA THR A 406 2.03 -27.99 8.94
C THR A 406 3.10 -26.94 8.63
N LEU A 407 3.55 -26.17 9.63
CA LEU A 407 4.54 -25.10 9.45
C LEU A 407 5.83 -25.59 8.77
N LYS A 408 6.39 -26.73 9.21
CA LYS A 408 7.60 -27.31 8.60
C LYS A 408 7.43 -27.65 7.12
N PHE A 409 6.22 -28.03 6.68
CA PHE A 409 5.93 -28.27 5.26
C PHE A 409 6.00 -26.97 4.45
N ARG A 410 5.35 -25.90 4.93
CA ARG A 410 5.39 -24.58 4.26
C ARG A 410 6.81 -24.01 4.22
N GLN A 411 7.56 -24.13 5.32
CA GLN A 411 8.97 -23.71 5.39
C GLN A 411 9.89 -24.56 4.49
N ALA A 412 9.63 -25.87 4.34
CA ALA A 412 10.37 -26.72 3.41
C ALA A 412 10.10 -26.31 1.96
N VAL A 413 8.83 -26.13 1.55
CA VAL A 413 8.49 -25.59 0.22
C VAL A 413 9.16 -24.24 -0.02
N ALA A 414 9.17 -23.36 0.98
CA ALA A 414 9.81 -22.04 0.87
C ALA A 414 11.33 -22.11 0.61
N ARG A 415 12.02 -23.17 1.07
CA ARG A 415 13.44 -23.45 0.77
C ARG A 415 13.67 -24.28 -0.49
N ALA A 416 12.65 -24.97 -0.97
CA ALA A 416 12.74 -25.80 -2.16
C ALA A 416 12.70 -24.99 -3.46
N ILE A 417 12.19 -23.76 -3.43
CA ILE A 417 11.99 -22.91 -4.62
C ILE A 417 13.20 -21.98 -4.85
N ASP A 418 13.77 -22.00 -6.05
CA ASP A 418 14.86 -21.12 -6.47
C ASP A 418 14.32 -19.78 -7.01
N ARG A 419 14.30 -18.78 -6.11
CA ARG A 419 13.89 -17.40 -6.44
C ARG A 419 14.85 -16.71 -7.39
N GLU A 420 16.13 -17.05 -7.40
CA GLU A 420 17.13 -16.46 -8.29
C GLU A 420 16.98 -17.00 -9.70
N SER A 421 16.70 -18.30 -9.86
CA SER A 421 16.30 -18.88 -11.15
C SER A 421 14.95 -18.30 -11.64
N ILE A 422 13.99 -18.02 -10.75
CA ILE A 422 12.77 -17.28 -11.12
C ILE A 422 13.13 -15.88 -11.66
N VAL A 423 13.92 -15.07 -10.95
CA VAL A 423 14.35 -13.73 -11.40
C VAL A 423 15.11 -13.80 -12.73
N LYS A 424 16.02 -14.78 -12.88
CA LYS A 424 16.83 -14.97 -14.09
C LYS A 424 16.03 -15.42 -15.30
N LEU A 425 15.11 -16.38 -15.15
CA LEU A 425 14.43 -17.05 -16.26
C LEU A 425 13.06 -16.42 -16.60
N VAL A 426 12.37 -15.84 -15.61
CA VAL A 426 11.10 -15.14 -15.81
C VAL A 426 11.33 -13.67 -16.16
N TYR A 427 12.26 -13.00 -15.46
CA TYR A 427 12.48 -11.56 -15.56
C TYR A 427 13.81 -11.14 -16.22
N GLN A 428 14.64 -12.08 -16.70
CA GLN A 428 15.94 -11.79 -17.31
C GLN A 428 16.85 -10.93 -16.41
N GLY A 429 16.79 -11.13 -15.09
CA GLY A 429 17.53 -10.33 -14.09
C GLY A 429 16.91 -8.98 -13.74
N ARG A 430 15.82 -8.55 -14.42
CA ARG A 430 15.09 -7.31 -14.14
C ARG A 430 13.90 -7.57 -13.19
N GLY A 431 14.25 -8.13 -12.04
CA GLY A 431 13.33 -8.50 -10.96
C GLY A 431 14.11 -8.70 -9.66
N SER A 432 13.43 -8.62 -8.53
CA SER A 432 14.01 -8.86 -7.19
C SER A 432 13.38 -10.10 -6.56
N SER A 433 14.18 -10.97 -5.94
CA SER A 433 13.67 -12.08 -5.13
C SER A 433 13.04 -11.54 -3.84
N LEU A 434 12.06 -12.27 -3.26
CA LEU A 434 11.31 -11.80 -2.10
C LEU A 434 11.36 -12.77 -0.91
N SER A 435 11.82 -12.25 0.24
CA SER A 435 11.72 -12.88 1.55
C SER A 435 10.44 -12.49 2.33
N SER A 436 9.83 -11.33 2.03
CA SER A 436 8.64 -10.80 2.72
C SER A 436 7.62 -10.17 1.76
N GLN A 437 6.49 -9.68 2.29
CA GLN A 437 5.49 -8.91 1.53
C GLN A 437 5.97 -7.53 1.08
N VAL A 438 6.99 -6.96 1.73
CA VAL A 438 7.48 -5.61 1.39
C VAL A 438 8.61 -5.72 0.38
N THR A 439 8.38 -5.19 -0.82
CA THR A 439 9.39 -5.19 -1.90
C THR A 439 10.49 -4.16 -1.64
N ASP A 440 11.65 -4.33 -2.29
CA ASP A 440 12.77 -3.38 -2.21
C ASP A 440 12.47 -2.01 -2.85
N GLY A 441 11.31 -1.86 -3.52
CA GLY A 441 10.75 -0.56 -3.90
C GLY A 441 10.18 0.22 -2.71
N ASN A 442 9.71 -0.46 -1.66
CA ASN A 442 9.15 0.14 -0.44
C ASN A 442 10.14 0.10 0.75
N ARG A 443 11.35 0.64 0.52
CA ARG A 443 12.42 0.70 1.54
C ARG A 443 12.01 1.42 2.83
N ARG A 444 11.00 2.29 2.78
CA ARG A 444 10.48 3.02 3.95
C ARG A 444 9.85 2.10 5.00
N TRP A 445 9.16 1.04 4.56
CA TRP A 445 8.39 0.16 5.43
C TRP A 445 8.96 -1.25 5.58
N ARG A 446 9.95 -1.60 4.74
CA ARG A 446 10.72 -2.85 4.82
C ARG A 446 11.38 -3.00 6.20
N ALA A 447 11.26 -4.18 6.80
CA ALA A 447 11.98 -4.56 8.00
C ALA A 447 13.45 -4.88 7.69
N ASP A 448 14.34 -4.56 8.65
CA ASP A 448 15.78 -4.86 8.54
C ASP A 448 16.10 -6.36 8.72
N SER A 449 15.20 -7.10 9.37
CA SER A 449 15.35 -8.52 9.67
C SER A 449 14.00 -9.24 9.63
N VAL A 450 13.93 -10.30 8.83
CA VAL A 450 12.78 -11.20 8.60
C VAL A 450 13.26 -12.65 8.53
N ALA A 451 12.36 -13.63 8.57
CA ALA A 451 12.76 -15.04 8.43
C ALA A 451 13.01 -15.40 6.96
N GLU A 452 14.23 -15.84 6.64
CA GLU A 452 14.64 -16.11 5.26
C GLU A 452 14.75 -17.60 4.90
N TYR A 453 14.23 -17.94 3.72
CA TYR A 453 14.15 -19.30 3.20
C TYR A 453 14.98 -19.45 1.91
N ALA A 454 16.26 -19.11 2.00
CA ALA A 454 17.25 -19.34 0.95
C ALA A 454 17.18 -20.78 0.40
N TYR A 455 17.41 -20.90 -0.91
CA TYR A 455 17.26 -22.13 -1.68
C TYR A 455 18.21 -23.23 -1.19
N ASP A 456 17.63 -24.30 -0.64
CA ASP A 456 18.30 -25.51 -0.21
C ASP A 456 17.31 -26.69 -0.26
N PRO A 457 17.21 -27.42 -1.39
CA PRO A 457 16.31 -28.56 -1.51
C PRO A 457 16.72 -29.73 -0.59
N ARG A 458 18.00 -29.82 -0.17
CA ARG A 458 18.46 -30.86 0.77
C ARG A 458 17.96 -30.58 2.18
N ARG A 459 18.00 -29.32 2.63
CA ARG A 459 17.39 -28.89 3.90
C ARG A 459 15.87 -28.94 3.84
N ALA A 460 15.25 -28.61 2.70
CA ALA A 460 13.82 -28.78 2.50
C ALA A 460 13.38 -30.25 2.71
N GLU A 461 14.05 -31.20 2.05
CA GLU A 461 13.76 -32.63 2.26
C GLU A 461 14.01 -33.07 3.71
N ALA A 462 15.07 -32.57 4.34
CA ALA A 462 15.33 -32.83 5.77
C ALA A 462 14.21 -32.29 6.69
N MET A 463 13.69 -31.09 6.42
CA MET A 463 12.59 -30.49 7.20
C MET A 463 11.26 -31.23 7.00
N LEU A 464 11.04 -31.84 5.83
CA LEU A 464 9.91 -32.75 5.60
C LEU A 464 10.06 -34.05 6.39
N ARG A 465 11.27 -34.66 6.43
CA ARG A 465 11.55 -35.83 7.27
C ARG A 465 11.39 -35.54 8.77
N GLU A 466 11.80 -34.36 9.21
CA GLU A 466 11.53 -33.85 10.57
C GLU A 466 10.02 -33.58 10.87
N ALA A 467 9.16 -33.65 9.87
CA ALA A 467 7.70 -33.53 9.97
C ALA A 467 6.97 -34.85 9.69
N GLY A 468 7.70 -35.99 9.64
CA GLY A 468 7.14 -37.34 9.49
C GLY A 468 6.97 -37.82 8.06
N PHE A 469 7.17 -36.95 7.06
CA PHE A 469 7.17 -37.33 5.63
C PHE A 469 8.39 -38.20 5.30
N ARG A 470 8.29 -39.05 4.27
CA ARG A 470 9.33 -40.06 3.95
C ARG A 470 9.55 -40.17 2.45
N ARG A 471 10.79 -40.36 2.02
CA ARG A 471 11.15 -40.55 0.60
C ARG A 471 12.07 -41.76 0.45
N ASN A 472 11.76 -42.63 -0.50
CA ASN A 472 12.55 -43.82 -0.80
C ASN A 472 13.41 -43.56 -2.05
N GLY A 473 14.67 -43.18 -1.83
CA GLY A 473 15.59 -42.81 -2.92
C GLY A 473 15.05 -41.64 -3.75
N ALA A 474 15.11 -41.75 -5.08
CA ALA A 474 14.57 -40.75 -6.01
C ALA A 474 13.02 -40.75 -6.12
N GLY A 475 12.33 -41.69 -5.46
CA GLY A 475 10.88 -41.85 -5.53
C GLY A 475 10.07 -40.66 -4.99
N PRO A 476 8.72 -40.76 -5.00
CA PRO A 476 7.85 -39.71 -4.48
C PRO A 476 8.08 -39.48 -2.99
N MET A 477 7.87 -38.24 -2.55
CA MET A 477 7.67 -37.92 -1.14
C MET A 477 6.32 -38.49 -0.70
N LEU A 478 6.32 -39.18 0.44
CA LEU A 478 5.15 -39.77 1.08
C LEU A 478 4.81 -39.01 2.36
N ASP A 479 3.52 -38.87 2.65
CA ASP A 479 3.02 -38.34 3.92
C ASP A 479 3.19 -39.37 5.08
N PRO A 480 2.91 -39.00 6.34
CA PRO A 480 3.03 -39.92 7.48
C PRO A 480 2.17 -41.20 7.38
N ASP A 481 1.10 -41.19 6.57
CA ASP A 481 0.22 -42.34 6.31
C ASP A 481 0.67 -43.13 5.06
N GLY A 482 1.77 -42.74 4.40
CA GLY A 482 2.33 -43.40 3.23
C GLY A 482 1.75 -42.96 1.88
N ARG A 483 0.94 -41.90 1.81
CA ARG A 483 0.35 -41.40 0.56
C ARG A 483 1.31 -40.47 -0.18
N PRO A 484 1.43 -40.55 -1.52
CA PRO A 484 2.22 -39.57 -2.30
C PRO A 484 1.77 -38.13 -2.08
N VAL A 485 2.72 -37.23 -1.86
CA VAL A 485 2.47 -35.79 -1.71
C VAL A 485 2.23 -35.18 -3.09
N GLU A 486 0.97 -35.06 -3.47
CA GLU A 486 0.52 -34.48 -4.74
C GLU A 486 -0.62 -33.47 -4.56
N PHE A 487 -0.53 -32.31 -5.19
CA PHE A 487 -1.56 -31.26 -5.15
C PHE A 487 -1.63 -30.44 -6.45
N SER A 488 -2.73 -29.72 -6.69
CA SER A 488 -2.82 -28.77 -7.81
C SER A 488 -2.30 -27.37 -7.48
N LEU A 489 -1.70 -26.71 -8.47
CA LEU A 489 -1.28 -25.32 -8.43
C LEU A 489 -2.06 -24.50 -9.47
N MET A 490 -3.05 -23.77 -8.99
CA MET A 490 -3.88 -22.88 -9.81
C MET A 490 -3.11 -21.61 -10.18
N VAL A 491 -3.11 -21.24 -11.45
CA VAL A 491 -2.43 -20.05 -11.96
C VAL A 491 -3.25 -19.40 -13.07
N SER A 492 -3.22 -18.07 -13.16
CA SER A 492 -3.91 -17.34 -14.23
C SER A 492 -3.42 -17.80 -15.61
N ALA A 493 -4.35 -18.23 -16.45
CA ALA A 493 -4.07 -18.72 -17.80
C ALA A 493 -3.52 -17.63 -18.74
N THR A 494 -3.77 -16.35 -18.46
CA THR A 494 -3.33 -15.21 -19.28
C THR A 494 -2.00 -14.60 -18.81
N ASN A 495 -1.67 -14.69 -17.52
CA ASN A 495 -0.42 -14.11 -17.00
C ASN A 495 0.80 -15.01 -17.31
N GLN A 496 1.51 -14.69 -18.40
CA GLN A 496 2.63 -15.50 -18.88
C GLN A 496 3.79 -15.62 -17.87
N ALA A 497 4.10 -14.55 -17.12
CA ALA A 497 5.17 -14.56 -16.13
C ALA A 497 4.87 -15.54 -14.98
N ARG A 498 3.65 -15.48 -14.42
CA ARG A 498 3.19 -16.40 -13.37
C ARG A 498 3.11 -17.86 -13.86
N ARG A 499 2.77 -18.10 -15.14
CA ARG A 499 2.85 -19.46 -15.72
C ARG A 499 4.30 -19.98 -15.76
N LYS A 500 5.28 -19.15 -16.17
CA LYS A 500 6.71 -19.54 -16.12
C LYS A 500 7.18 -19.82 -14.69
N MET A 501 6.81 -18.98 -13.72
CA MET A 501 7.10 -19.22 -12.29
C MET A 501 6.51 -20.56 -11.82
N ALA A 502 5.27 -20.87 -12.20
CA ALA A 502 4.59 -22.09 -11.78
C ALA A 502 5.29 -23.36 -12.33
N THR A 503 5.82 -23.32 -13.55
CA THR A 503 6.66 -24.40 -14.10
C THR A 503 7.95 -24.58 -13.30
N LEU A 504 8.69 -23.50 -13.00
CA LEU A 504 9.90 -23.58 -12.17
C LEU A 504 9.60 -24.16 -10.77
N ILE A 505 8.51 -23.73 -10.14
CA ILE A 505 8.04 -24.26 -8.85
C ILE A 505 7.65 -25.76 -8.94
N GLN A 506 7.10 -26.20 -10.07
CA GLN A 506 6.79 -27.61 -10.33
C GLN A 506 8.07 -28.44 -10.44
N ASP A 507 9.08 -27.96 -11.17
CA ASP A 507 10.37 -28.63 -11.34
C ASP A 507 11.16 -28.67 -10.02
N ASP A 508 11.24 -27.55 -9.30
CA ASP A 508 11.86 -27.40 -7.97
C ASP A 508 11.26 -28.39 -6.95
N LEU A 509 9.93 -28.47 -6.87
CA LEU A 509 9.27 -29.38 -5.94
C LEU A 509 9.38 -30.85 -6.35
N ALA A 510 9.47 -31.13 -7.66
CA ALA A 510 9.74 -32.48 -8.15
C ALA A 510 11.13 -32.99 -7.73
N GLN A 511 12.15 -32.12 -7.60
CA GLN A 511 13.49 -32.50 -7.12
C GLN A 511 13.43 -33.12 -5.72
N ILE A 512 12.58 -32.61 -4.82
CA ILE A 512 12.34 -33.15 -3.47
C ILE A 512 11.21 -34.20 -3.41
N GLY A 513 10.71 -34.65 -4.57
CA GLY A 513 9.71 -35.71 -4.69
C GLY A 513 8.26 -35.27 -4.48
N ILE A 514 7.97 -33.98 -4.36
CA ILE A 514 6.61 -33.44 -4.28
C ILE A 514 6.07 -33.23 -5.69
N LYS A 515 4.89 -33.79 -5.99
CA LYS A 515 4.29 -33.70 -7.33
C LYS A 515 3.27 -32.55 -7.40
N VAL A 516 3.57 -31.55 -8.22
CA VAL A 516 2.65 -30.42 -8.48
C VAL A 516 1.95 -30.64 -9.82
N ARG A 517 0.62 -30.46 -9.85
CA ARG A 517 -0.17 -30.43 -11.09
C ARG A 517 -0.56 -28.98 -11.42
N LEU A 518 0.05 -28.41 -12.46
CA LEU A 518 -0.32 -27.07 -12.91
C LEU A 518 -1.76 -27.03 -13.44
N GLN A 519 -2.51 -26.02 -13.01
CA GLN A 519 -3.89 -25.79 -13.41
C GLN A 519 -4.08 -24.36 -13.93
N PRO A 520 -3.73 -24.09 -15.21
CA PRO A 520 -4.00 -22.80 -15.85
C PRO A 520 -5.51 -22.54 -15.90
N THR A 521 -5.96 -21.48 -15.24
CA THR A 521 -7.39 -21.16 -15.05
C THR A 521 -7.67 -19.73 -15.49
N GLU A 522 -8.86 -19.48 -16.05
CA GLU A 522 -9.35 -18.12 -16.31
C GLU A 522 -9.37 -17.30 -15.00
N PHE A 523 -9.05 -16.01 -15.04
CA PHE A 523 -8.81 -15.21 -13.83
C PHE A 523 -10.09 -14.97 -12.99
N GLY A 524 -11.25 -14.76 -13.61
CA GLY A 524 -12.54 -14.71 -12.91
C GLY A 524 -12.88 -16.04 -12.24
N VAL A 525 -12.74 -17.16 -12.96
CA VAL A 525 -12.94 -18.51 -12.42
C VAL A 525 -11.96 -18.81 -11.28
N MET A 526 -10.69 -18.41 -11.40
CA MET A 526 -9.68 -18.52 -10.34
C MET A 526 -10.03 -17.66 -9.12
N THR A 527 -10.56 -16.46 -9.33
CA THR A 527 -11.03 -15.57 -8.26
C THR A 527 -12.22 -16.18 -7.51
N ASP A 528 -13.17 -16.78 -8.20
CA ASP A 528 -14.32 -17.46 -7.59
C ASP A 528 -13.94 -18.81 -6.93
N ALA A 529 -12.89 -19.48 -7.43
CA ALA A 529 -12.28 -20.62 -6.74
C ALA A 529 -11.62 -20.22 -5.42
N VAL A 530 -10.87 -19.12 -5.41
CA VAL A 530 -10.06 -18.67 -4.26
C VAL A 530 -10.86 -17.89 -3.21
N LEU A 531 -11.74 -16.96 -3.61
CA LEU A 531 -12.40 -16.02 -2.69
C LEU A 531 -13.83 -16.44 -2.29
N LYS A 532 -14.53 -17.24 -3.11
CA LYS A 532 -15.94 -17.62 -2.86
C LYS A 532 -16.11 -19.10 -2.51
N THR A 533 -15.71 -19.99 -3.42
CA THR A 533 -16.05 -21.43 -3.32
C THR A 533 -15.02 -22.26 -2.56
N ARG A 534 -13.79 -21.74 -2.39
CA ARG A 534 -12.65 -22.39 -1.71
C ARG A 534 -12.25 -23.76 -2.30
N LYS A 535 -12.57 -23.99 -3.59
CA LYS A 535 -12.28 -25.23 -4.34
C LYS A 535 -10.92 -25.19 -5.05
N PHE A 536 -9.84 -25.20 -4.28
CA PHE A 536 -8.46 -25.28 -4.79
C PHE A 536 -7.53 -25.87 -3.72
N ASP A 537 -6.42 -26.49 -4.14
CA ASP A 537 -5.36 -26.96 -3.24
C ASP A 537 -4.37 -25.81 -2.92
N SER A 538 -3.71 -25.29 -3.97
CA SER A 538 -2.77 -24.17 -3.90
C SER A 538 -2.91 -23.24 -5.11
N ALA A 539 -2.43 -22.01 -5.00
CA ALA A 539 -2.52 -21.02 -6.06
C ALA A 539 -1.29 -20.08 -6.10
N LEU A 540 -0.95 -19.61 -7.29
CA LEU A 540 0.08 -18.58 -7.52
C LEU A 540 -0.60 -17.26 -7.91
N TRP A 541 -0.47 -16.26 -7.06
CA TRP A 541 -1.06 -14.93 -7.20
C TRP A 541 0.04 -13.87 -7.09
N GLY A 542 -0.30 -12.63 -7.44
CA GLY A 542 0.53 -11.48 -7.07
C GLY A 542 -0.34 -10.26 -6.82
N ILE A 543 -0.07 -9.56 -5.74
CA ILE A 543 -0.76 -8.35 -5.29
C ILE A 543 0.13 -7.16 -5.68
N VAL A 544 -0.48 -6.10 -6.20
CA VAL A 544 0.17 -4.81 -6.43
C VAL A 544 -0.36 -3.87 -5.36
N SER A 545 0.51 -3.34 -4.49
CA SER A 545 0.05 -2.35 -3.51
C SER A 545 -0.23 -1.02 -4.18
N GLY A 546 -1.44 -0.49 -3.98
CA GLY A 546 -1.86 0.81 -4.51
C GLY A 546 -1.23 2.00 -3.77
N ASP A 547 -0.73 1.78 -2.55
CA ASP A 547 0.02 2.73 -1.75
C ASP A 547 1.12 2.00 -0.97
N ALA A 548 2.28 2.62 -0.81
CA ALA A 548 3.39 2.12 -0.03
C ALA A 548 3.12 2.11 1.50
N ASP A 549 2.10 2.81 1.98
CA ASP A 549 1.72 2.75 3.40
C ASP A 549 1.02 1.41 3.74
N PRO A 550 1.40 0.72 4.83
CA PRO A 550 0.84 -0.58 5.22
C PRO A 550 -0.68 -0.66 5.32
N ASN A 551 -1.35 0.47 5.52
CA ASN A 551 -2.80 0.49 5.65
C ASN A 551 -3.55 0.09 4.37
N SER A 552 -2.89 0.19 3.21
CA SER A 552 -3.42 -0.28 1.91
C SER A 552 -3.72 -1.80 1.88
N GLU A 553 -3.06 -2.59 2.72
CA GLU A 553 -3.13 -4.05 2.74
C GLU A 553 -3.79 -4.61 4.02
N MET A 554 -4.55 -3.80 4.76
CA MET A 554 -5.36 -4.25 5.91
C MET A 554 -6.27 -5.43 5.53
N ASN A 555 -6.82 -5.42 4.31
CA ASN A 555 -7.68 -6.48 3.77
C ASN A 555 -6.92 -7.77 3.36
N VAL A 556 -5.58 -7.75 3.31
CA VAL A 556 -4.74 -8.92 3.03
C VAL A 556 -4.27 -9.55 4.35
N TRP A 557 -3.69 -8.75 5.23
CA TRP A 557 -2.94 -9.26 6.39
C TRP A 557 -3.79 -9.54 7.62
N THR A 558 -4.91 -8.83 7.81
CA THR A 558 -5.81 -9.08 8.95
C THR A 558 -6.70 -10.31 8.72
N SER A 559 -7.03 -11.04 9.78
CA SER A 559 -7.85 -12.27 9.75
C SER A 559 -9.32 -12.04 9.35
N GLY A 560 -9.79 -10.80 9.42
CA GLY A 560 -11.07 -10.35 8.88
C GLY A 560 -11.02 -9.94 7.40
N GLY A 561 -9.84 -9.85 6.80
CA GLY A 561 -9.61 -9.32 5.46
C GLY A 561 -10.18 -10.18 4.33
N THR A 562 -10.73 -9.53 3.30
CA THR A 562 -11.29 -10.21 2.11
C THR A 562 -10.25 -10.91 1.24
N LEU A 563 -8.97 -10.56 1.38
CA LEU A 563 -7.83 -11.15 0.68
C LEU A 563 -6.87 -11.93 1.62
N HIS A 564 -7.36 -12.39 2.79
CA HIS A 564 -6.62 -13.23 3.74
C HIS A 564 -6.49 -14.70 3.25
N VAL A 565 -6.01 -14.87 2.01
CA VAL A 565 -6.34 -15.99 1.10
C VAL A 565 -5.97 -17.39 1.59
N TRP A 566 -5.02 -17.54 2.52
CA TRP A 566 -4.63 -18.84 3.08
C TRP A 566 -5.67 -19.41 4.06
N ASN A 567 -6.24 -18.55 4.92
CA ASN A 567 -7.13 -18.94 6.03
C ASN A 567 -8.58 -18.42 5.91
N LEU A 568 -8.99 -17.91 4.73
CA LEU A 568 -10.36 -17.45 4.50
C LEU A 568 -11.43 -18.49 4.90
N LYS A 569 -12.48 -17.99 5.56
CA LYS A 569 -13.61 -18.78 6.05
C LYS A 569 -14.33 -19.46 4.89
N SER A 570 -14.47 -20.78 4.99
CA SER A 570 -15.41 -21.55 4.16
C SER A 570 -16.78 -21.58 4.84
N SER A 571 -17.86 -21.69 4.08
CA SER A 571 -19.24 -21.65 4.61
C SER A 571 -19.48 -22.71 5.69
N GLY A 572 -19.78 -22.29 6.92
CA GLY A 572 -20.24 -23.15 8.01
C GLY A 572 -19.44 -23.04 9.31
N ALA A 573 -18.13 -22.78 9.24
CA ALA A 573 -17.27 -22.61 10.42
C ALA A 573 -16.11 -21.64 10.15
N ALA A 574 -15.73 -20.86 11.15
CA ALA A 574 -14.48 -20.12 11.11
C ALA A 574 -13.31 -21.10 11.30
N GLN A 575 -12.26 -20.98 10.47
CA GLN A 575 -10.96 -21.54 10.87
C GLN A 575 -10.48 -20.81 12.14
N PRO A 576 -9.78 -21.48 13.06
CA PRO A 576 -9.22 -20.81 14.23
C PRO A 576 -8.19 -19.77 13.80
N VAL A 577 -8.27 -18.58 14.39
CA VAL A 577 -7.23 -17.55 14.30
C VAL A 577 -6.09 -17.99 15.21
N GLU A 578 -4.93 -18.33 14.63
CA GLU A 578 -3.76 -18.72 15.42
C GLU A 578 -3.21 -17.51 16.19
N PRO A 579 -2.52 -17.69 17.35
CA PRO A 579 -2.08 -16.56 18.18
C PRO A 579 -1.21 -15.52 17.44
N TRP A 580 -0.41 -15.93 16.46
CA TRP A 580 0.37 -15.00 15.64
C TRP A 580 -0.49 -14.19 14.65
N GLN A 581 -1.63 -14.73 14.20
CA GLN A 581 -2.57 -14.02 13.34
C GLN A 581 -3.32 -12.94 14.15
N ALA A 582 -3.72 -13.26 15.38
CA ALA A 582 -4.33 -12.29 16.30
C ALA A 582 -3.35 -11.17 16.71
N GLU A 583 -2.06 -11.48 16.87
CA GLU A 583 -1.03 -10.46 17.08
C GLU A 583 -0.76 -9.64 15.80
N VAL A 584 -0.85 -10.23 14.59
CA VAL A 584 -0.83 -9.44 13.35
C VAL A 584 -2.05 -8.50 13.26
N ASP A 585 -3.26 -8.94 13.62
CA ASP A 585 -4.45 -8.08 13.68
C ASP A 585 -4.23 -6.89 14.63
N HIS A 586 -3.71 -7.16 15.83
CA HIS A 586 -3.37 -6.15 16.82
C HIS A 586 -2.31 -5.16 16.32
N LEU A 587 -1.19 -5.65 15.75
CA LEU A 587 -0.11 -4.80 15.24
C LEU A 587 -0.54 -3.99 13.99
N MET A 588 -1.40 -4.55 13.13
CA MET A 588 -1.98 -3.82 12.00
C MET A 588 -2.95 -2.72 12.47
N SER A 589 -3.65 -2.91 13.59
CA SER A 589 -4.41 -1.85 14.26
C SER A 589 -3.50 -0.79 14.92
N VAL A 590 -2.41 -1.19 15.57
CA VAL A 590 -1.43 -0.27 16.15
C VAL A 590 -0.76 0.58 15.07
N GLN A 591 -0.37 0.02 13.92
CA GLN A 591 0.18 0.86 12.84
C GLN A 591 -0.87 1.81 12.25
N MET A 592 -2.15 1.44 12.21
CA MET A 592 -3.22 2.32 11.71
C MET A 592 -3.46 3.51 12.65
N THR A 593 -3.44 3.27 13.96
CA THR A 593 -3.89 4.23 14.99
C THR A 593 -2.78 5.07 15.62
N ALA A 594 -1.52 4.60 15.62
CA ALA A 594 -0.44 5.26 16.34
C ALA A 594 0.03 6.55 15.65
N THR A 595 -0.17 7.70 16.31
CA THR A 595 0.19 9.04 15.82
C THR A 595 1.69 9.32 15.67
N ASN A 596 2.56 8.39 16.07
CA ASN A 596 4.02 8.45 15.89
C ASN A 596 4.49 7.46 14.83
N ALA A 597 5.11 7.96 13.74
CA ALA A 597 5.63 7.15 12.65
C ALA A 597 6.61 6.04 13.08
N ALA A 598 7.42 6.26 14.13
CA ALA A 598 8.35 5.23 14.63
C ALA A 598 7.61 4.05 15.28
N ALA A 599 6.48 4.31 15.97
CA ALA A 599 5.63 3.26 16.52
C ALA A 599 4.92 2.48 15.41
N ARG A 600 4.44 3.18 14.36
CA ARG A 600 3.86 2.53 13.16
C ARG A 600 4.87 1.58 12.49
N LYS A 601 6.11 2.04 12.28
CA LYS A 601 7.19 1.25 11.66
C LYS A 601 7.52 0.01 12.49
N LEU A 602 7.73 0.16 13.80
CA LEU A 602 8.03 -0.96 14.69
C LEU A 602 6.91 -2.02 14.71
N ALA A 603 5.65 -1.61 14.71
CA ALA A 603 4.52 -2.54 14.65
C ALA A 603 4.48 -3.30 13.32
N TYR A 604 4.66 -2.62 12.18
CA TYR A 604 4.65 -3.27 10.86
C TYR A 604 5.89 -4.11 10.57
N ASP A 605 7.05 -3.77 11.14
CA ASP A 605 8.23 -4.62 11.12
C ASP A 605 7.97 -5.94 11.87
N LYS A 606 7.22 -5.86 12.98
CA LYS A 606 6.81 -7.07 13.71
C LYS A 606 5.78 -7.90 12.93
N VAL A 607 4.89 -7.28 12.16
CA VAL A 607 4.00 -7.99 11.21
C VAL A 607 4.82 -8.75 10.16
N GLN A 608 5.82 -8.11 9.53
CA GLN A 608 6.71 -8.79 8.58
C GLN A 608 7.45 -9.98 9.20
N GLN A 609 7.97 -9.83 10.42
CA GLN A 609 8.61 -10.95 11.15
C GLN A 609 7.64 -12.11 11.43
N LEU A 610 6.40 -11.82 11.85
CA LEU A 610 5.40 -12.85 12.16
C LEU A 610 4.91 -13.56 10.89
N VAL A 611 4.63 -12.81 9.82
CA VAL A 611 4.25 -13.35 8.52
C VAL A 611 5.37 -14.24 7.96
N THR A 612 6.60 -13.75 7.89
CA THR A 612 7.72 -14.54 7.35
C THR A 612 8.02 -15.79 8.19
N ALA A 613 8.03 -15.70 9.52
CA ALA A 613 8.30 -16.87 10.38
C ALA A 613 7.25 -18.00 10.25
N ASN A 614 5.98 -17.63 10.04
CA ASN A 614 4.86 -18.58 9.95
C ASN A 614 4.52 -19.02 8.52
N VAL A 615 5.12 -18.39 7.50
CA VAL A 615 4.97 -18.72 6.06
C VAL A 615 3.50 -18.99 5.66
N PRO A 616 2.56 -18.05 5.85
CA PRO A 616 1.17 -18.22 5.38
C PRO A 616 1.10 -18.27 3.85
N VAL A 617 1.99 -17.50 3.22
CA VAL A 617 2.31 -17.50 1.80
C VAL A 617 3.82 -17.68 1.64
N VAL A 618 4.25 -18.18 0.48
CA VAL A 618 5.64 -18.26 0.07
C VAL A 618 5.88 -17.17 -0.96
N PHE A 619 6.52 -16.08 -0.53
CA PHE A 619 6.94 -15.00 -1.44
C PHE A 619 7.97 -15.52 -2.45
N LEU A 620 7.88 -15.01 -3.69
CA LEU A 620 8.67 -15.46 -4.84
C LEU A 620 9.56 -14.33 -5.36
N ALA A 621 8.98 -13.37 -6.09
CA ALA A 621 9.69 -12.30 -6.76
C ALA A 621 8.80 -11.07 -7.03
N SER A 622 9.43 -9.91 -7.19
CA SER A 622 8.86 -8.65 -7.66
C SER A 622 9.40 -8.31 -9.06
N PRO A 623 8.56 -7.97 -10.05
CA PRO A 623 9.02 -7.40 -11.31
C PRO A 623 9.61 -6.00 -11.09
N HIS A 624 10.63 -5.65 -11.87
CA HIS A 624 11.04 -4.25 -11.96
C HIS A 624 10.08 -3.43 -12.83
N VAL A 625 9.93 -2.14 -12.53
CA VAL A 625 9.16 -1.21 -13.38
C VAL A 625 10.07 -0.68 -14.49
N LEU A 626 9.93 -1.29 -15.66
CA LEU A 626 10.75 -1.03 -16.84
C LEU A 626 10.12 0.01 -17.76
N ALA A 627 10.84 1.09 -18.05
CA ALA A 627 10.35 2.21 -18.87
C ALA A 627 11.42 2.77 -19.81
N VAL A 628 10.96 3.49 -20.83
CA VAL A 628 11.76 4.07 -21.91
C VAL A 628 11.18 5.41 -22.33
N GLY A 629 12.05 6.34 -22.69
CA GLY A 629 11.67 7.62 -23.28
C GLY A 629 12.62 8.03 -24.41
N ASP A 630 12.22 8.99 -25.24
CA ASP A 630 13.11 9.75 -26.11
C ASP A 630 14.29 10.29 -25.30
N ARG A 631 15.52 10.20 -25.84
CA ARG A 631 16.74 10.64 -25.13
C ARG A 631 16.77 12.15 -24.84
N ASP A 632 16.04 12.95 -25.62
CA ASP A 632 15.86 14.40 -25.42
C ASP A 632 14.87 14.77 -24.30
N LEU A 633 14.15 13.81 -23.72
CA LEU A 633 13.13 14.07 -22.71
C LEU A 633 13.77 14.38 -21.34
N GLY A 634 13.79 15.65 -20.99
CA GLY A 634 14.26 16.15 -19.70
C GLY A 634 13.32 15.79 -18.55
N ASN A 635 13.89 15.56 -17.36
CA ASN A 635 13.21 15.08 -16.16
C ASN A 635 12.46 13.73 -16.33
N PHE A 636 12.88 12.89 -17.28
CA PHE A 636 12.38 11.52 -17.46
C PHE A 636 12.79 10.60 -16.29
N GLU A 637 11.93 10.54 -15.28
CA GLU A 637 12.11 9.83 -14.01
C GLU A 637 10.94 8.85 -13.79
N PRO A 638 10.94 7.63 -14.36
CA PRO A 638 9.83 6.70 -14.17
C PRO A 638 9.73 6.24 -12.71
N ALA A 639 8.50 6.20 -12.19
CA ALA A 639 8.19 5.83 -10.82
C ALA A 639 7.91 4.33 -10.64
N VAL A 640 8.04 3.81 -9.42
CA VAL A 640 7.70 2.42 -9.04
C VAL A 640 6.20 2.21 -8.78
N THR A 641 5.39 3.25 -8.92
CA THR A 641 3.93 3.30 -8.68
C THR A 641 3.23 4.17 -9.73
N ASP A 642 1.91 4.00 -9.90
CA ASP A 642 1.14 4.74 -10.90
C ASP A 642 0.81 6.18 -10.50
N PRO A 643 0.85 7.16 -11.41
CA PRO A 643 1.12 7.00 -12.85
C PRO A 643 2.63 6.98 -13.17
N VAL A 644 3.14 5.84 -13.64
CA VAL A 644 4.60 5.56 -13.79
C VAL A 644 5.35 6.63 -14.58
N LEU A 645 4.73 7.17 -15.65
CA LEU A 645 5.36 8.16 -16.54
C LEU A 645 4.93 9.62 -16.29
N LEU A 646 3.81 9.86 -15.61
CA LEU A 646 3.14 11.17 -15.60
C LEU A 646 3.07 11.84 -14.22
N TRP A 647 3.56 11.18 -13.16
CA TRP A 647 3.57 11.74 -11.80
C TRP A 647 4.34 13.08 -11.67
N ASN A 648 5.24 13.36 -12.62
CA ASN A 648 5.98 14.62 -12.75
C ASN A 648 5.71 15.31 -14.11
N ALA A 649 4.55 15.10 -14.74
CA ALA A 649 4.22 15.62 -16.08
C ALA A 649 4.24 17.16 -16.19
N ASP A 650 4.15 17.88 -15.07
CA ASP A 650 4.38 19.31 -14.98
C ASP A 650 5.86 19.70 -15.19
N ARG A 651 6.79 18.80 -14.84
CA ARG A 651 8.25 18.98 -14.92
C ARG A 651 8.91 18.35 -16.14
N LEU A 652 8.22 17.53 -16.94
CA LEU A 652 8.75 16.99 -18.19
C LEU A 652 8.97 18.11 -19.23
N PHE A 653 10.07 18.07 -19.98
CA PHE A 653 10.41 19.07 -21.00
C PHE A 653 11.31 18.51 -22.11
N TRP A 654 11.44 19.22 -23.23
CA TRP A 654 12.36 18.87 -24.31
C TRP A 654 13.70 19.62 -24.20
N GLN A 655 14.82 18.89 -24.13
CA GLN A 655 16.17 19.48 -24.09
C GLN A 655 16.49 20.25 -25.40
N HIS A 656 16.14 19.62 -26.53
CA HIS A 656 16.21 20.15 -27.89
C HIS A 656 14.79 20.25 -28.45
N ARG A 657 14.46 21.35 -29.13
CA ARG A 657 13.08 21.68 -29.51
C ARG A 657 12.58 20.78 -30.65
N LYS A 658 11.90 19.69 -30.32
CA LYS A 658 10.99 18.99 -31.26
C LYS A 658 9.84 19.94 -31.62
N SER A 659 9.50 20.00 -32.91
CA SER A 659 8.45 20.86 -33.50
C SER A 659 7.09 20.16 -33.50
#